data_AF-A0A933I4F6-F1
#
_entry.id   AF-A0A933I4F6-F1
#
_cell.length_a   1.000
_cell.length_b   1.000
_cell.length_c   1.000
_cell.angle_alpha   90.00
_cell.angle_beta   90.00
_cell.angle_gamma   90.00
#
_symmetry.space_group_name_H-M   'P 1'
#
loop_
_entity.id
_entity.type
_entity.pdbx_description
1 polymer ?
#
loop_
_entity_poly.entity_id
_entity_poly.type
_entity_poly.pdbx_seq_one_letter_code
_entity_poly.pdbx_strand_id
1 'polypeptide(L)'
;MNDPGFLFMMGVYGTRPDRETVSILKETGAASVLLLARNIQSPAQTRAYTRGLVQRLGRAILFAVDHEGGWVNRFKAGVTAFPGNAALGAVGDARLARAVGRHMACELKALGIGLNLAPVLDVVRRYNPGIGIRSFGPDPALAGALGAAMIRGMQEEGLHACAKHFPGKGAARVDAHVRLPVIPLSRRELELRHLPPFRAAIKAGVASVMTSHVHMPAFDRVPATFSRKITHDLLRRDLGFDGVVISDDLCMGAVTERGPVQQAALRSLQAGHDLIIVAHDPNAQRESVELARSMLAEGSLDKGEIADSIRRVAALAQGRHVAGKALAGDRAISRGSAASKGRWEAARELCERIARQAVSVAPGRLQLPLRAGDGAGVLVLVPDFQEVAERFTFEGGPRGPEAQVRKLCRALPKARLARTPITTPDARRLAPDISRAKSIVFLCFEAMRFAGQKAALSLLNKVPAKTCACLIRNPWDKALLSPKMTSIDAKGYRSSQLSAVFRRVVGCAGLALAASAPWAQAAGQSINQQMTSPAPVSVTELHESFVATVDDAQRARIIERLGAATPVTTRDVQRLFDLFIRFPTLPVRGAVMRSLHRLDPKASHLEAIFLSYMEEDDAEEVVFGINGALVIRCPACLPKIREFAQRPLPGEDPADILMLSEKNAWWAVYEALSTVAQWEGKDALPLLKRQVKESPRVAEIMARYLWKESFPTIIDWATGSKRSRARARWAFRADVPPKALRETREAMLKILRDKKADRELRHQISIKVGVSSTEEDVAALLGEYEVAKDTDTRLALSAAVFASGSSQAIPLLKRYVGENANPLSRAGALGQLRSMLPKPEYRELLEWVSKNDPNPDNRVDALDQLQGKGREPAVLVVPAP
;
A
#
# COMPACT_ATOMS: atom_id res chain seq x y z
N MET A 1 42.22 4.46 1.00
CA MET A 1 41.14 3.89 0.16
C MET A 1 39.83 3.90 0.96
N ASN A 2 39.44 5.07 1.47
CA ASN A 2 38.54 5.18 2.64
C ASN A 2 37.35 6.15 2.39
N ASP A 3 37.05 6.44 1.13
CA ASP A 3 35.93 7.34 0.75
C ASP A 3 34.61 6.56 0.84
N PRO A 4 33.65 6.96 1.69
CA PRO A 4 32.36 6.28 1.81
C PRO A 4 31.52 6.38 0.54
N GLY A 5 31.85 7.30 -0.39
CA GLY A 5 31.29 7.32 -1.74
C GLY A 5 31.43 5.99 -2.48
N PHE A 6 32.49 5.21 -2.21
CA PHE A 6 32.67 3.85 -2.76
C PHE A 6 31.53 2.89 -2.38
N LEU A 7 30.83 3.13 -1.26
CA LEU A 7 29.74 2.30 -0.75
C LEU A 7 28.37 2.59 -1.40
N PHE A 8 28.34 3.32 -2.51
CA PHE A 8 27.10 3.64 -3.22
C PHE A 8 26.92 2.86 -4.54
N MET A 9 25.68 2.45 -4.77
CA MET A 9 25.16 1.91 -6.02
C MET A 9 24.17 2.92 -6.61
N MET A 10 24.59 3.56 -7.70
CA MET A 10 23.82 4.65 -8.32
C MET A 10 23.03 4.17 -9.53
N GLY A 11 21.76 4.54 -9.60
CA GLY A 11 20.97 4.37 -10.82
C GLY A 11 21.25 5.50 -11.80
N VAL A 12 21.59 5.13 -13.04
CA VAL A 12 22.08 6.06 -14.09
C VAL A 12 21.02 6.29 -15.18
N TYR A 13 21.21 7.30 -16.04
CA TYR A 13 20.27 7.64 -17.12
C TYR A 13 20.79 7.26 -18.51
N GLY A 14 19.93 7.43 -19.52
CA GLY A 14 20.22 7.15 -20.93
C GLY A 14 20.43 5.67 -21.30
N THR A 15 20.43 5.38 -22.60
CA THR A 15 20.82 4.09 -23.19
C THR A 15 22.27 4.08 -23.69
N ARG A 16 23.03 5.15 -23.42
CA ARG A 16 24.48 5.27 -23.62
C ARG A 16 25.05 6.07 -22.44
N PRO A 17 26.28 5.83 -21.97
CA PRO A 17 26.89 6.69 -20.95
C PRO A 17 27.18 8.05 -21.58
N ASP A 18 26.62 9.10 -20.97
CA ASP A 18 26.75 10.50 -21.38
C ASP A 18 27.76 11.25 -20.48
N ARG A 19 27.86 12.58 -20.63
CA ARG A 19 28.77 13.40 -19.82
C ARG A 19 28.33 13.45 -18.35
N GLU A 20 27.03 13.59 -18.09
CA GLU A 20 26.49 13.71 -16.73
C GLU A 20 26.69 12.41 -15.94
N THR A 21 26.36 11.26 -16.53
CA THR A 21 26.59 9.93 -15.94
C THR A 21 28.07 9.71 -15.59
N VAL A 22 28.99 10.19 -16.42
CA VAL A 22 30.44 10.10 -16.17
C VAL A 22 30.90 11.11 -15.11
N SER A 23 30.26 12.28 -15.03
CA SER A 23 30.59 13.33 -14.06
C SER A 23 30.19 12.90 -12.65
N ILE A 24 28.91 12.52 -12.45
CA ILE A 24 28.41 12.13 -11.12
C ILE A 24 29.16 10.92 -10.56
N LEU A 25 29.51 9.93 -11.39
CA LEU A 25 30.31 8.77 -10.96
C LEU A 25 31.81 9.08 -10.75
N LYS A 26 32.28 10.28 -11.10
CA LYS A 26 33.61 10.79 -10.69
C LYS A 26 33.49 11.59 -9.39
N GLU A 27 32.55 12.54 -9.32
CA GLU A 27 32.23 13.35 -8.13
C GLU A 27 32.01 12.48 -6.88
N THR A 28 31.19 11.43 -7.02
CA THR A 28 30.72 10.59 -5.91
C THR A 28 31.60 9.39 -5.60
N GLY A 29 32.58 9.07 -6.45
CA GLY A 29 33.43 7.86 -6.28
C GLY A 29 32.71 6.50 -6.40
N ALA A 30 31.39 6.46 -6.63
CA ALA A 30 30.55 5.27 -6.50
C ALA A 30 31.08 4.01 -7.21
N ALA A 31 31.21 2.90 -6.47
CA ALA A 31 31.77 1.65 -7.01
C ALA A 31 30.78 0.89 -7.91
N SER A 32 29.48 1.09 -7.71
CA SER A 32 28.42 0.25 -8.29
C SER A 32 27.40 1.06 -9.09
N VAL A 33 26.80 0.43 -10.11
CA VAL A 33 25.77 1.04 -10.96
C VAL A 33 24.58 0.09 -11.12
N LEU A 34 23.37 0.56 -10.80
CA LEU A 34 22.13 -0.18 -11.01
C LEU A 34 21.57 0.10 -12.42
N LEU A 35 21.51 -0.93 -13.26
CA LEU A 35 20.90 -0.86 -14.59
C LEU A 35 19.40 -1.10 -14.51
N LEU A 36 18.63 -0.05 -14.79
CA LEU A 36 17.17 -0.08 -14.82
C LEU A 36 16.65 -0.21 -16.27
N ALA A 37 15.34 -0.38 -16.43
CA ALA A 37 14.71 -0.54 -17.75
C ALA A 37 15.00 0.65 -18.70
N ARG A 38 15.23 1.85 -18.17
CA ARG A 38 15.63 3.05 -18.93
C ARG A 38 17.00 2.94 -19.61
N ASN A 39 17.86 2.04 -19.14
CA ASN A 39 19.21 1.82 -19.66
C ASN A 39 19.30 0.65 -20.65
N ILE A 40 18.24 -0.13 -20.84
CA ILE A 40 18.26 -1.44 -21.51
C ILE A 40 17.37 -1.40 -22.76
N GLN A 41 17.99 -1.23 -23.92
CA GLN A 41 17.35 -1.30 -25.24
C GLN A 41 17.58 -2.67 -25.91
N SER A 42 18.81 -3.17 -25.88
CA SER A 42 19.16 -4.49 -26.42
C SER A 42 20.44 -5.03 -25.75
N PRO A 43 20.71 -6.35 -25.78
CA PRO A 43 21.91 -6.92 -25.14
C PRO A 43 23.21 -6.33 -25.69
N ALA A 44 23.28 -6.10 -27.02
CA ALA A 44 24.43 -5.48 -27.66
C ALA A 44 24.64 -4.02 -27.19
N GLN A 45 23.56 -3.26 -27.07
CA GLN A 45 23.61 -1.90 -26.51
C GLN A 45 23.98 -1.91 -25.01
N THR A 46 23.50 -2.88 -24.22
CA THR A 46 23.83 -2.99 -22.79
C THR A 46 25.31 -3.31 -22.60
N ARG A 47 25.88 -4.24 -23.38
CA ARG A 47 27.34 -4.52 -23.40
C ARG A 47 28.17 -3.31 -23.84
N ALA A 48 27.66 -2.51 -24.78
CA ALA A 48 28.32 -1.27 -25.19
C ALA A 48 28.24 -0.19 -24.08
N TYR A 49 27.16 -0.14 -23.31
CA TYR A 49 27.00 0.76 -22.17
C TYR A 49 28.02 0.44 -21.06
N THR A 50 28.06 -0.81 -20.59
CA THR A 50 28.93 -1.23 -19.48
C THR A 50 30.41 -1.03 -19.81
N ARG A 51 30.84 -1.50 -21.00
CA ARG A 51 32.21 -1.28 -21.51
C ARG A 51 32.53 0.21 -21.67
N GLY A 52 31.61 0.97 -22.27
CA GLY A 52 31.81 2.39 -22.55
C GLY A 52 31.86 3.27 -21.30
N LEU A 53 31.18 2.88 -20.22
CA LEU A 53 31.25 3.59 -18.94
C LEU A 53 32.58 3.30 -18.23
N VAL A 54 32.98 2.02 -18.12
CA VAL A 54 34.28 1.62 -17.55
C VAL A 54 35.44 2.32 -18.26
N GLN A 55 35.41 2.39 -19.60
CA GLN A 55 36.42 3.09 -20.40
C GLN A 55 36.48 4.61 -20.12
N ARG A 56 35.35 5.27 -19.86
CA ARG A 56 35.28 6.73 -19.61
C ARG A 56 35.58 7.12 -18.16
N LEU A 57 35.36 6.20 -17.22
CA LEU A 57 35.72 6.38 -15.82
C LEU A 57 37.17 5.96 -15.52
N GLY A 58 37.79 5.13 -16.38
CA GLY A 58 39.16 4.63 -16.18
C GLY A 58 39.29 3.62 -15.03
N ARG A 59 38.17 3.13 -14.48
CA ARG A 59 38.14 2.25 -13.31
C ARG A 59 37.05 1.18 -13.39
N ALA A 60 37.19 0.16 -12.56
CA ALA A 60 36.18 -0.86 -12.33
C ALA A 60 34.84 -0.26 -11.87
N ILE A 61 33.75 -0.87 -12.33
CA ILE A 61 32.37 -0.63 -11.88
C ILE A 61 31.68 -1.99 -11.71
N LEU A 62 30.98 -2.17 -10.59
CA LEU A 62 30.09 -3.32 -10.38
C LEU A 62 28.69 -3.00 -10.93
N PHE A 63 28.35 -3.56 -12.09
CA PHE A 63 27.01 -3.41 -12.65
C PHE A 63 26.03 -4.42 -12.03
N ALA A 64 24.91 -3.90 -11.55
CA ALA A 64 23.80 -4.64 -10.94
C ALA A 64 22.52 -4.56 -11.79
N VAL A 65 21.62 -5.53 -11.65
CA VAL A 65 20.31 -5.56 -12.31
C VAL A 65 19.30 -6.41 -11.51
N ASP A 66 18.00 -6.12 -11.56
CA ASP A 66 16.96 -7.10 -11.15
C ASP A 66 16.51 -7.95 -12.33
N HIS A 67 17.09 -9.14 -12.48
CA HIS A 67 16.63 -10.14 -13.45
C HIS A 67 16.24 -11.41 -12.71
N GLU A 68 15.08 -11.36 -12.04
CA GLU A 68 14.51 -12.43 -11.21
C GLU A 68 13.84 -13.53 -12.07
N GLY A 69 13.54 -13.24 -13.33
CA GLY A 69 12.61 -14.03 -14.14
C GLY A 69 11.16 -13.77 -13.73
N GLY A 70 10.21 -14.41 -14.43
CA GLY A 70 8.79 -14.16 -14.24
C GLY A 70 8.46 -12.67 -14.41
N TRP A 71 7.78 -12.07 -13.43
CA TRP A 71 7.38 -10.67 -13.48
C TRP A 71 8.58 -9.71 -13.64
N VAL A 72 9.60 -9.80 -12.80
CA VAL A 72 10.74 -8.87 -12.78
C VAL A 72 11.85 -9.35 -13.71
N ASN A 73 11.83 -8.81 -14.92
CA ASN A 73 12.72 -9.15 -16.02
C ASN A 73 12.98 -7.87 -16.81
N ARG A 74 14.23 -7.38 -16.92
CA ARG A 74 14.51 -6.08 -17.58
C ARG A 74 14.58 -6.16 -19.12
N PHE A 75 14.94 -7.32 -19.67
CA PHE A 75 15.21 -7.47 -21.11
C PHE A 75 13.97 -7.85 -21.91
N LYS A 76 13.57 -7.01 -22.87
CA LYS A 76 12.43 -7.28 -23.79
C LYS A 76 12.77 -8.32 -24.87
N ALA A 77 14.05 -8.53 -25.20
CA ALA A 77 14.51 -9.53 -26.15
C ALA A 77 16.02 -9.84 -25.98
N GLY A 78 16.45 -11.02 -26.42
CA GLY A 78 17.87 -11.39 -26.55
C GLY A 78 18.59 -11.81 -25.27
N VAL A 79 17.90 -11.77 -24.13
CA VAL A 79 18.18 -12.48 -22.88
C VAL A 79 16.92 -13.32 -22.58
N THR A 80 17.09 -14.49 -21.98
CA THR A 80 16.02 -15.44 -21.73
C THR A 80 15.12 -14.97 -20.58
N ALA A 81 13.82 -14.88 -20.86
CA ALA A 81 12.79 -14.49 -19.89
C ALA A 81 12.20 -15.75 -19.23
N PHE A 82 12.93 -16.30 -18.25
CA PHE A 82 12.55 -17.52 -17.54
C PHE A 82 11.18 -17.41 -16.85
N PRO A 83 10.44 -18.52 -16.66
CA PRO A 83 9.33 -18.60 -15.72
C PRO A 83 9.78 -18.15 -14.32
N GLY A 84 8.90 -17.48 -13.57
CA GLY A 84 9.23 -16.91 -12.27
C GLY A 84 9.33 -17.92 -11.14
N ASN A 85 9.74 -17.45 -9.96
CA ASN A 85 9.86 -18.26 -8.75
C ASN A 85 8.58 -19.02 -8.41
N ALA A 86 7.39 -18.45 -8.59
CA ALA A 86 6.13 -19.16 -8.35
C ALA A 86 5.87 -20.33 -9.32
N ALA A 87 6.52 -20.34 -10.49
CA ALA A 87 6.53 -21.49 -11.39
C ALA A 87 7.55 -22.54 -10.91
N LEU A 88 8.77 -22.13 -10.55
CA LEU A 88 9.78 -23.04 -9.97
C LEU A 88 9.28 -23.72 -8.69
N GLY A 89 8.61 -22.99 -7.81
CA GLY A 89 8.00 -23.52 -6.58
C GLY A 89 6.79 -24.42 -6.81
N ALA A 90 6.04 -24.22 -7.90
CA ALA A 90 4.99 -25.15 -8.30
C ALA A 90 5.53 -26.48 -8.86
N VAL A 91 6.79 -26.51 -9.31
CA VAL A 91 7.48 -27.74 -9.77
C VAL A 91 8.30 -28.40 -8.65
N GLY A 92 8.87 -27.61 -7.74
CA GLY A 92 9.62 -28.08 -6.57
C GLY A 92 11.02 -28.61 -6.83
N ASP A 93 11.47 -28.71 -8.08
CA ASP A 93 12.79 -29.28 -8.43
C ASP A 93 13.94 -28.26 -8.34
N ALA A 94 14.76 -28.38 -7.31
CA ALA A 94 15.96 -27.57 -7.08
C ALA A 94 16.99 -27.66 -8.22
N ARG A 95 17.03 -28.75 -8.99
CA ARG A 95 17.93 -28.88 -10.15
C ARG A 95 17.54 -27.91 -11.26
N LEU A 96 16.24 -27.66 -11.44
CA LEU A 96 15.74 -26.67 -12.40
C LEU A 96 16.05 -25.24 -11.93
N ALA A 97 15.92 -24.96 -10.63
CA ALA A 97 16.30 -23.65 -10.06
C ALA A 97 17.81 -23.37 -10.23
N ARG A 98 18.68 -24.36 -10.00
CA ARG A 98 20.14 -24.25 -10.26
C ARG A 98 20.43 -24.03 -11.75
N ALA A 99 19.75 -24.75 -12.64
CA ALA A 99 19.90 -24.57 -14.08
C ALA A 99 19.49 -23.17 -14.55
N VAL A 100 18.37 -22.63 -14.06
CA VAL A 100 17.95 -21.23 -14.33
C VAL A 100 19.02 -20.25 -13.87
N GLY A 101 19.57 -20.43 -12.66
CA GLY A 101 20.67 -19.61 -12.14
C GLY A 101 21.90 -19.62 -13.06
N ARG A 102 22.34 -20.79 -13.53
CA ARG A 102 23.48 -20.91 -14.47
C ARG A 102 23.23 -20.19 -15.79
N HIS A 103 22.06 -20.40 -16.41
CA HIS A 103 21.74 -19.73 -17.67
C HIS A 103 21.64 -18.20 -17.51
N MET A 104 20.98 -17.70 -16.45
CA MET A 104 20.94 -16.27 -16.14
C MET A 104 22.36 -15.69 -16.00
N ALA A 105 23.27 -16.39 -15.32
CA ALA A 105 24.65 -15.93 -15.15
C ALA A 105 25.46 -15.93 -16.46
N CYS A 106 25.35 -16.98 -17.28
CA CYS A 106 25.98 -17.00 -18.60
C CYS A 106 25.48 -15.83 -19.49
N GLU A 107 24.21 -15.47 -19.40
CA GLU A 107 23.61 -14.40 -20.20
C GLU A 107 23.99 -13.00 -19.69
N LEU A 108 23.80 -12.72 -18.40
CA LEU A 108 24.01 -11.38 -17.83
C LEU A 108 25.49 -10.98 -17.83
N LYS A 109 26.40 -11.90 -17.55
CA LYS A 109 27.84 -11.64 -17.57
C LYS A 109 28.37 -11.28 -18.96
N ALA A 110 27.77 -11.83 -20.02
CA ALA A 110 28.13 -11.45 -21.39
C ALA A 110 27.85 -9.97 -21.70
N LEU A 111 27.01 -9.31 -20.88
CA LEU A 111 26.67 -7.89 -20.96
C LEU A 111 27.51 -7.01 -20.01
N GLY A 112 28.45 -7.59 -19.26
CA GLY A 112 29.26 -6.88 -18.27
C GLY A 112 28.59 -6.72 -16.89
N ILE A 113 27.52 -7.47 -16.62
CA ILE A 113 26.80 -7.43 -15.33
C ILE A 113 27.47 -8.40 -14.36
N GLY A 114 27.84 -7.91 -13.16
CA GLY A 114 28.53 -8.68 -12.13
C GLY A 114 27.63 -9.16 -10.98
N LEU A 115 26.53 -8.44 -10.73
CA LEU A 115 25.57 -8.72 -9.66
C LEU A 115 24.15 -8.84 -10.24
N ASN A 116 23.41 -9.89 -9.88
CA ASN A 116 21.97 -9.96 -10.08
C ASN A 116 21.28 -9.83 -8.72
N LEU A 117 20.30 -8.93 -8.65
CA LEU A 117 19.50 -8.67 -7.46
C LEU A 117 18.39 -9.73 -7.32
N ALA A 118 18.82 -11.00 -7.22
CA ALA A 118 17.98 -12.19 -7.16
C ALA A 118 18.74 -13.32 -6.44
N PRO A 119 18.06 -14.31 -5.83
CA PRO A 119 16.61 -14.54 -5.86
C PRO A 119 15.80 -13.80 -4.78
N VAL A 120 14.52 -13.62 -5.06
CA VAL A 120 13.51 -13.28 -4.05
C VAL A 120 13.17 -14.52 -3.22
N LEU A 121 13.34 -14.42 -1.90
CA LEU A 121 13.16 -15.48 -0.90
C LEU A 121 11.94 -15.28 0.01
N ASP A 122 11.19 -14.18 -0.21
CA ASP A 122 9.98 -13.85 0.54
C ASP A 122 8.93 -14.98 0.48
N VAL A 123 8.51 -15.49 1.63
CA VAL A 123 7.46 -16.52 1.74
C VAL A 123 6.08 -15.87 1.73
N VAL A 124 5.23 -16.23 0.77
CA VAL A 124 3.94 -15.57 0.52
C VAL A 124 2.79 -16.57 0.63
N ARG A 125 1.99 -16.42 1.70
CA ARG A 125 0.86 -17.31 2.04
C ARG A 125 -0.54 -16.73 1.71
N ARG A 126 -0.61 -15.44 1.36
CA ARG A 126 -1.84 -14.68 1.01
C ARG A 126 -1.48 -13.67 -0.09
N TYR A 127 -2.46 -13.01 -0.70
CA TYR A 127 -2.18 -11.96 -1.68
C TYR A 127 -1.25 -10.87 -1.11
N ASN A 128 -0.16 -10.60 -1.82
CA ASN A 128 0.85 -9.59 -1.50
C ASN A 128 1.11 -8.77 -2.79
N PRO A 129 0.87 -7.43 -2.80
CA PRO A 129 0.85 -6.63 -4.01
C PRO A 129 2.25 -6.32 -4.61
N GLY A 130 3.32 -6.43 -3.81
CA GLY A 130 4.70 -6.12 -4.21
C GLY A 130 5.58 -7.35 -4.49
N ILE A 131 5.26 -8.51 -3.88
CA ILE A 131 5.93 -9.78 -4.14
C ILE A 131 5.12 -10.65 -5.10
N GLY A 132 3.91 -11.07 -4.70
CA GLY A 132 3.08 -11.99 -5.48
C GLY A 132 3.88 -13.20 -6.02
N ILE A 133 3.86 -13.39 -7.35
CA ILE A 133 4.56 -14.48 -8.05
C ILE A 133 6.10 -14.37 -8.11
N ARG A 134 6.69 -13.33 -7.48
CA ARG A 134 8.15 -13.26 -7.22
C ARG A 134 8.58 -14.19 -6.09
N SER A 135 7.65 -14.63 -5.24
CA SER A 135 7.87 -15.66 -4.23
C SER A 135 7.95 -17.05 -4.87
N PHE A 136 8.73 -17.96 -4.27
CA PHE A 136 8.62 -19.40 -4.58
C PHE A 136 7.31 -20.01 -4.05
N GLY A 137 6.68 -19.43 -3.02
CA GLY A 137 5.38 -19.88 -2.53
C GLY A 137 5.19 -19.75 -1.00
N PRO A 138 4.28 -20.56 -0.42
CA PRO A 138 3.90 -20.47 0.98
C PRO A 138 4.77 -21.29 1.95
N ASP A 139 5.69 -22.11 1.44
CA ASP A 139 6.56 -23.02 2.20
C ASP A 139 7.98 -22.42 2.37
N PRO A 140 8.44 -22.15 3.61
CA PRO A 140 9.78 -21.64 3.88
C PRO A 140 10.91 -22.61 3.54
N ALA A 141 10.70 -23.92 3.72
CA ALA A 141 11.73 -24.93 3.46
C ALA A 141 11.96 -25.07 1.95
N LEU A 142 10.88 -25.16 1.17
CA LEU A 142 10.96 -25.20 -0.29
C LEU A 142 11.53 -23.89 -0.88
N ALA A 143 11.08 -22.73 -0.38
CA ALA A 143 11.62 -21.43 -0.81
C ALA A 143 13.13 -21.32 -0.54
N GLY A 144 13.60 -21.78 0.62
CA GLY A 144 15.03 -21.87 0.94
C GLY A 144 15.79 -22.83 0.04
N ALA A 145 15.28 -24.04 -0.21
CA ALA A 145 15.92 -25.04 -1.05
C ALA A 145 16.08 -24.58 -2.51
N LEU A 146 15.02 -24.02 -3.11
CA LEU A 146 15.04 -23.50 -4.48
C LEU A 146 15.89 -22.24 -4.62
N GLY A 147 15.79 -21.32 -3.65
CA GLY A 147 16.61 -20.11 -3.60
C GLY A 147 18.11 -20.43 -3.50
N ALA A 148 18.49 -21.28 -2.54
CA ALA A 148 19.86 -21.75 -2.36
C ALA A 148 20.42 -22.46 -3.62
N ALA A 149 19.57 -23.20 -4.34
CA ALA A 149 19.97 -23.84 -5.58
C ALA A 149 20.20 -22.84 -6.73
N MET A 150 19.34 -21.81 -6.87
CA MET A 150 19.51 -20.74 -7.86
C MET A 150 20.75 -19.88 -7.57
N ILE A 151 21.01 -19.57 -6.28
CA ILE A 151 22.21 -18.86 -5.81
C ILE A 151 23.48 -19.60 -6.23
N ARG A 152 23.57 -20.90 -5.91
CA ARG A 152 24.69 -21.74 -6.36
C ARG A 152 24.83 -21.75 -7.88
N GLY A 153 23.71 -21.87 -8.61
CA GLY A 153 23.71 -21.82 -10.07
C GLY A 153 24.30 -20.53 -10.64
N MET A 154 23.97 -19.36 -10.08
CA MET A 154 24.55 -18.09 -10.53
C MET A 154 26.04 -17.97 -10.18
N GLN A 155 26.42 -18.37 -8.98
CA GLN A 155 27.78 -18.16 -8.45
C GLN A 155 28.80 -19.17 -8.98
N GLU A 156 28.38 -20.37 -9.37
CA GLU A 156 29.21 -21.34 -10.10
C GLU A 156 29.73 -20.76 -11.43
N GLU A 157 28.86 -20.13 -12.20
CA GLU A 157 29.21 -19.38 -13.41
C GLU A 157 29.91 -18.03 -13.09
N GLY A 158 30.00 -17.68 -11.81
CA GLY A 158 30.65 -16.47 -11.29
C GLY A 158 29.87 -15.17 -11.52
N LEU A 159 28.54 -15.20 -11.41
CA LEU A 159 27.69 -14.02 -11.22
C LEU A 159 27.32 -13.95 -9.73
N HIS A 160 27.47 -12.79 -9.11
CA HIS A 160 27.06 -12.62 -7.70
C HIS A 160 25.54 -12.60 -7.57
N ALA A 161 25.02 -13.28 -6.55
CA ALA A 161 23.60 -13.37 -6.23
C ALA A 161 23.26 -12.53 -4.99
N CYS A 162 22.02 -12.04 -4.93
CA CYS A 162 21.50 -11.24 -3.82
C CYS A 162 20.20 -11.84 -3.27
N ALA A 163 20.26 -12.40 -2.07
CA ALA A 163 19.08 -12.90 -1.38
C ALA A 163 18.22 -11.73 -0.85
N LYS A 164 16.96 -11.62 -1.30
CA LYS A 164 16.09 -10.47 -0.94
C LYS A 164 14.64 -10.85 -0.63
N HIS A 165 13.88 -10.08 0.14
CA HIS A 165 14.25 -8.80 0.76
C HIS A 165 14.18 -8.97 2.30
N PHE A 166 15.34 -9.01 2.95
CA PHE A 166 15.54 -9.39 4.35
C PHE A 166 14.89 -8.39 5.33
N PRO A 167 14.32 -8.83 6.47
CA PRO A 167 14.18 -10.22 6.95
C PRO A 167 12.96 -10.97 6.39
N GLY A 168 12.28 -10.44 5.37
CA GLY A 168 11.22 -11.12 4.61
C GLY A 168 9.89 -10.37 4.58
N LYS A 169 9.69 -9.48 3.60
CA LYS A 169 8.43 -8.72 3.37
C LYS A 169 7.27 -9.55 2.78
N GLY A 170 7.37 -10.87 2.70
CA GLY A 170 6.32 -11.76 2.17
C GLY A 170 4.94 -11.66 2.84
N ALA A 171 4.86 -11.23 4.11
CA ALA A 171 3.60 -10.99 4.82
C ALA A 171 3.04 -9.56 4.69
N ALA A 172 3.73 -8.66 3.96
CA ALA A 172 3.28 -7.27 3.78
C ALA A 172 1.95 -7.19 3.01
N ARG A 173 0.99 -6.43 3.58
CA ARG A 173 -0.31 -6.13 2.92
C ARG A 173 -0.26 -4.91 2.00
N VAL A 174 0.86 -4.16 2.02
CA VAL A 174 1.08 -2.91 1.28
C VAL A 174 2.44 -3.00 0.56
N ASP A 175 2.57 -2.33 -0.57
CA ASP A 175 3.82 -2.29 -1.35
C ASP A 175 4.75 -1.17 -0.85
N ALA A 176 6.01 -1.50 -0.53
CA ALA A 176 7.01 -0.56 -0.04
C ALA A 176 7.40 0.52 -1.05
N HIS A 177 7.13 0.32 -2.35
CA HIS A 177 7.28 1.38 -3.35
C HIS A 177 6.27 2.52 -3.14
N VAL A 178 5.12 2.23 -2.52
CA VAL A 178 4.07 3.21 -2.24
C VAL A 178 4.27 3.83 -0.85
N ARG A 179 4.35 3.00 0.20
CA ARG A 179 4.48 3.44 1.59
C ARG A 179 4.98 2.34 2.51
N LEU A 180 5.47 2.70 3.69
CA LEU A 180 6.07 1.75 4.63
C LEU A 180 5.07 0.65 5.06
N PRO A 181 5.32 -0.64 4.76
CA PRO A 181 4.50 -1.73 5.25
C PRO A 181 4.90 -2.08 6.70
N VAL A 182 3.90 -2.40 7.52
CA VAL A 182 4.09 -3.01 8.85
C VAL A 182 3.76 -4.50 8.74
N ILE A 183 4.60 -5.35 9.33
CA ILE A 183 4.37 -6.79 9.49
C ILE A 183 4.25 -7.08 11.00
N PRO A 184 3.03 -7.17 11.55
CA PRO A 184 2.77 -7.43 12.96
C PRO A 184 2.78 -8.95 13.24
N LEU A 185 3.82 -9.65 12.79
CA LEU A 185 4.04 -11.06 13.13
C LEU A 185 4.91 -11.15 14.36
N SER A 186 4.66 -12.15 15.21
CA SER A 186 5.50 -12.43 16.38
C SER A 186 6.92 -12.87 15.95
N ARG A 187 7.91 -12.68 16.83
CA ARG A 187 9.32 -13.05 16.57
C ARG A 187 9.44 -14.52 16.14
N ARG A 188 8.74 -15.40 16.85
CA ARG A 188 8.64 -16.84 16.56
C ARG A 188 8.06 -17.13 15.16
N GLU A 189 7.07 -16.36 14.70
CA GLU A 189 6.52 -16.54 13.35
C GLU A 189 7.46 -16.03 12.26
N LEU A 190 8.21 -14.95 12.52
CA LEU A 190 9.24 -14.45 11.61
C LEU A 190 10.40 -15.46 11.52
N GLU A 191 10.85 -16.00 12.65
CA GLU A 191 11.89 -17.03 12.73
C GLU A 191 11.50 -18.34 12.06
N LEU A 192 10.26 -18.81 12.23
CA LEU A 192 9.79 -20.07 11.66
C LEU A 192 9.32 -19.96 10.20
N ARG A 193 8.98 -18.76 9.70
CA ARG A 193 8.38 -18.59 8.35
C ARG A 193 9.16 -17.70 7.40
N HIS A 194 9.88 -16.69 7.89
CA HIS A 194 10.51 -15.67 7.06
C HIS A 194 12.04 -15.77 7.03
N LEU A 195 12.69 -16.12 8.15
CA LEU A 195 14.14 -16.35 8.21
C LEU A 195 14.67 -17.66 7.58
N PRO A 196 13.95 -18.80 7.49
CA PRO A 196 14.54 -20.06 7.01
C PRO A 196 15.11 -20.00 5.58
N PRO A 197 14.46 -19.32 4.61
CA PRO A 197 15.05 -19.10 3.29
C PRO A 197 16.38 -18.34 3.32
N PHE A 198 16.52 -17.32 4.16
CA PHE A 198 17.76 -16.56 4.30
C PHE A 198 18.85 -17.40 4.97
N ARG A 199 18.53 -18.19 6.01
CA ARG A 199 19.48 -19.18 6.57
C ARG A 199 19.97 -20.17 5.50
N ALA A 200 19.08 -20.64 4.61
CA ALA A 200 19.45 -21.52 3.50
C ALA A 200 20.32 -20.81 2.43
N ALA A 201 20.12 -19.52 2.19
CA ALA A 201 20.94 -18.70 1.29
C ALA A 201 22.34 -18.40 1.85
N ILE A 202 22.44 -18.07 3.13
CA ILE A 202 23.71 -17.86 3.83
C ILE A 202 24.52 -19.17 3.82
N LYS A 203 23.89 -20.31 4.17
CA LYS A 203 24.51 -21.65 4.05
C LYS A 203 24.84 -22.06 2.60
N ALA A 204 24.30 -21.38 1.59
CA ALA A 204 24.66 -21.55 0.18
C ALA A 204 25.81 -20.64 -0.28
N GLY A 205 26.38 -19.83 0.62
CA GLY A 205 27.45 -18.88 0.33
C GLY A 205 27.00 -17.69 -0.53
N VAL A 206 25.76 -17.19 -0.34
CA VAL A 206 25.26 -16.04 -1.12
C VAL A 206 26.18 -14.82 -0.97
N ALA A 207 26.52 -14.17 -2.07
CA ALA A 207 27.48 -13.06 -2.08
C ALA A 207 26.91 -11.77 -1.46
N SER A 208 25.60 -11.55 -1.55
CA SER A 208 24.92 -10.42 -0.93
C SER A 208 23.53 -10.74 -0.37
N VAL A 209 23.08 -9.94 0.60
CA VAL A 209 21.72 -9.95 1.15
C VAL A 209 21.18 -8.52 1.10
N MET A 210 20.01 -8.33 0.50
CA MET A 210 19.35 -7.03 0.43
C MET A 210 18.28 -6.93 1.51
N THR A 211 18.31 -5.88 2.34
CA THR A 211 17.26 -5.58 3.32
C THR A 211 16.03 -4.98 2.65
N SER A 212 14.98 -4.68 3.43
CA SER A 212 13.79 -4.02 2.90
C SER A 212 13.21 -2.98 3.83
N HIS A 213 12.57 -1.97 3.24
CA HIS A 213 11.87 -0.93 3.97
C HIS A 213 10.54 -1.49 4.50
N VAL A 214 10.61 -2.20 5.63
CA VAL A 214 9.49 -2.84 6.31
C VAL A 214 9.67 -2.73 7.82
N HIS A 215 8.59 -2.41 8.55
CA HIS A 215 8.60 -2.34 10.01
C HIS A 215 8.13 -3.68 10.59
N MET A 216 8.94 -4.25 11.49
CA MET A 216 8.65 -5.48 12.23
C MET A 216 8.84 -5.22 13.73
N PRO A 217 7.79 -4.82 14.46
CA PRO A 217 7.89 -4.48 15.88
C PRO A 217 8.50 -5.57 16.76
N ALA A 218 8.32 -6.85 16.37
CA ALA A 218 8.88 -8.01 17.07
C ALA A 218 10.39 -8.22 16.86
N PHE A 219 11.06 -7.38 16.08
CA PHE A 219 12.52 -7.29 16.00
C PHE A 219 13.04 -5.91 16.42
N ASP A 220 12.42 -4.80 15.96
CA ASP A 220 12.83 -3.46 16.37
C ASP A 220 11.75 -2.38 16.16
N ARG A 221 11.92 -1.23 16.83
CA ARG A 221 11.03 -0.04 16.76
C ARG A 221 11.19 0.78 15.46
N VAL A 222 12.09 0.38 14.56
CA VAL A 222 12.40 1.09 13.30
C VAL A 222 12.34 0.13 12.10
N PRO A 223 12.19 0.63 10.85
CA PRO A 223 12.23 -0.22 9.65
C PRO A 223 13.53 -1.01 9.54
N ALA A 224 13.48 -2.22 8.98
CA ALA A 224 14.63 -3.14 8.94
C ALA A 224 15.90 -2.52 8.34
N THR A 225 15.81 -1.79 7.23
CA THR A 225 16.94 -1.06 6.62
C THR A 225 17.60 -0.02 7.54
N PHE A 226 16.91 0.47 8.57
CA PHE A 226 17.44 1.44 9.54
C PHE A 226 17.66 0.84 10.93
N SER A 227 17.44 -0.48 11.09
CA SER A 227 17.64 -1.18 12.35
C SER A 227 19.01 -1.88 12.33
N ARG A 228 19.90 -1.43 13.22
CA ARG A 228 21.15 -2.16 13.51
C ARG A 228 20.86 -3.53 14.15
N LYS A 229 19.77 -3.68 14.92
CA LYS A 229 19.36 -4.97 15.48
C LYS A 229 19.01 -6.02 14.41
N ILE A 230 18.49 -5.58 13.26
CA ILE A 230 18.12 -6.47 12.15
C ILE A 230 19.30 -6.62 11.16
N THR A 231 19.93 -5.50 10.78
CA THR A 231 20.95 -5.44 9.73
C THR A 231 22.32 -5.95 10.19
N HIS A 232 22.72 -5.64 11.43
CA HIS A 232 23.97 -6.12 12.04
C HIS A 232 23.68 -7.31 12.95
N ASP A 233 22.97 -7.11 14.06
CA ASP A 233 22.90 -8.11 15.12
C ASP A 233 22.22 -9.41 14.66
N LEU A 234 21.04 -9.34 14.05
CA LEU A 234 20.40 -10.54 13.51
C LEU A 234 21.19 -11.08 12.30
N LEU A 235 21.41 -10.27 11.25
CA LEU A 235 21.96 -10.76 9.98
C LEU A 235 23.47 -11.07 10.03
N ARG A 236 24.32 -10.11 10.43
CA ARG A 236 25.78 -10.28 10.50
C ARG A 236 26.13 -11.33 11.55
N ARG A 237 25.67 -11.12 12.79
CA ARG A 237 26.10 -11.90 13.96
C ARG A 237 25.27 -13.18 14.17
N ASP A 238 23.97 -13.07 14.43
CA ASP A 238 23.13 -14.21 14.85
C ASP A 238 22.79 -15.19 13.70
N LEU A 239 22.93 -14.76 12.44
CA LEU A 239 22.81 -15.60 11.24
C LEU A 239 24.16 -15.92 10.56
N GLY A 240 25.27 -15.29 10.97
CA GLY A 240 26.61 -15.53 10.43
C GLY A 240 26.77 -15.15 8.95
N PHE A 241 26.39 -13.92 8.56
CA PHE A 241 26.47 -13.46 7.17
C PHE A 241 27.63 -12.48 6.92
N ASP A 242 28.75 -12.98 6.39
CA ASP A 242 29.95 -12.17 6.12
C ASP A 242 29.97 -11.44 4.76
N GLY A 243 28.96 -11.65 3.90
CA GLY A 243 28.87 -11.03 2.57
C GLY A 243 28.41 -9.57 2.59
N VAL A 244 28.12 -9.01 1.40
CA VAL A 244 27.71 -7.60 1.26
C VAL A 244 26.22 -7.42 1.62
N VAL A 245 25.92 -6.60 2.61
CA VAL A 245 24.56 -6.18 2.99
C VAL A 245 24.16 -4.94 2.18
N ILE A 246 23.09 -5.05 1.40
CA ILE A 246 22.62 -4.02 0.47
C ILE A 246 21.28 -3.44 0.94
N SER A 247 21.02 -2.14 0.76
CA SER A 247 19.69 -1.58 1.01
C SER A 247 18.71 -1.93 -0.13
N ASP A 248 17.39 -1.93 0.11
CA ASP A 248 16.41 -1.61 -0.96
C ASP A 248 16.66 -0.15 -1.44
N ASP A 249 16.07 0.27 -2.57
CA ASP A 249 16.29 1.62 -3.13
C ASP A 249 15.71 2.74 -2.24
N LEU A 250 16.58 3.60 -1.71
CA LEU A 250 16.19 4.67 -0.78
C LEU A 250 15.32 5.76 -1.41
N CYS A 251 15.15 5.78 -2.74
CA CYS A 251 14.17 6.62 -3.42
C CYS A 251 12.71 6.10 -3.32
N MET A 252 12.46 4.92 -2.76
CA MET A 252 11.13 4.32 -2.61
C MET A 252 10.23 5.07 -1.60
N GLY A 253 8.90 5.06 -1.84
CA GLY A 253 7.91 5.76 -1.01
C GLY A 253 7.95 5.43 0.49
N ALA A 254 8.27 4.18 0.86
CA ALA A 254 8.47 3.79 2.26
C ALA A 254 9.57 4.54 3.01
N VAL A 255 10.48 5.22 2.29
CA VAL A 255 11.55 6.08 2.82
C VAL A 255 11.24 7.55 2.56
N THR A 256 10.86 7.92 1.34
CA THR A 256 10.66 9.33 0.95
C THR A 256 9.41 9.97 1.57
N GLU A 257 8.39 9.20 1.97
CA GLU A 257 7.30 9.70 2.86
C GLU A 257 7.80 10.15 4.25
N ARG A 258 9.06 9.84 4.63
CA ARG A 258 9.57 9.97 6.01
C ARG A 258 10.77 10.90 6.16
N GLY A 259 11.27 11.48 5.07
CA GLY A 259 12.38 12.43 5.10
C GLY A 259 13.32 12.34 3.89
N PRO A 260 14.40 13.14 3.89
CA PRO A 260 15.33 13.23 2.77
C PRO A 260 16.24 12.00 2.65
N VAL A 261 16.56 11.64 1.40
CA VAL A 261 17.25 10.38 1.04
C VAL A 261 18.65 10.28 1.64
N GLN A 262 19.39 11.38 1.72
CA GLN A 262 20.72 11.44 2.34
C GLN A 262 20.71 11.04 3.83
N GLN A 263 19.67 11.43 4.58
CA GLN A 263 19.52 11.02 5.97
C GLN A 263 19.16 9.53 6.08
N ALA A 264 18.41 8.99 5.11
CA ALA A 264 18.18 7.55 5.02
C ALA A 264 19.46 6.77 4.65
N ALA A 265 20.32 7.32 3.80
CA ALA A 265 21.62 6.74 3.44
C ALA A 265 22.55 6.67 4.65
N LEU A 266 22.71 7.79 5.38
CA LEU A 266 23.48 7.84 6.62
C LEU A 266 22.99 6.80 7.65
N ARG A 267 21.68 6.73 7.90
CA ARG A 267 21.09 5.77 8.84
C ARG A 267 21.21 4.32 8.38
N SER A 268 21.28 4.07 7.07
CA SER A 268 21.53 2.73 6.52
C SER A 268 22.97 2.28 6.77
N LEU A 269 23.95 3.18 6.57
CA LEU A 269 25.36 2.94 6.91
C LEU A 269 25.52 2.66 8.42
N GLN A 270 24.94 3.51 9.29
CA GLN A 270 24.95 3.33 10.74
C GLN A 270 24.31 2.00 11.20
N ALA A 271 23.32 1.48 10.46
CA ALA A 271 22.71 0.18 10.70
C ALA A 271 23.60 -1.01 10.29
N GLY A 272 24.71 -0.79 9.57
CA GLY A 272 25.65 -1.83 9.13
C GLY A 272 25.46 -2.31 7.68
N HIS A 273 24.89 -1.48 6.80
CA HIS A 273 24.86 -1.76 5.35
C HIS A 273 26.23 -1.50 4.72
N ASP A 274 26.71 -2.45 3.91
CA ASP A 274 27.94 -2.28 3.14
C ASP A 274 27.72 -1.52 1.83
N LEU A 275 26.50 -1.54 1.25
CA LEU A 275 26.23 -0.97 -0.07
C LEU A 275 24.84 -0.32 -0.14
N ILE A 276 24.80 0.99 -0.42
CA ILE A 276 23.59 1.82 -0.42
C ILE A 276 23.07 2.02 -1.84
N ILE A 277 21.78 1.76 -2.08
CA ILE A 277 21.13 2.04 -3.36
C ILE A 277 20.42 3.40 -3.33
N VAL A 278 20.79 4.26 -4.28
CA VAL A 278 20.06 5.50 -4.59
C VAL A 278 19.82 5.54 -6.11
N ALA A 279 18.66 5.07 -6.57
CA ALA A 279 18.47 4.69 -7.97
C ALA A 279 17.86 5.76 -8.90
N HIS A 280 17.37 6.88 -8.36
CA HIS A 280 16.54 7.82 -9.15
C HIS A 280 17.01 9.27 -9.22
N ASP A 281 17.47 9.88 -8.12
CA ASP A 281 17.74 11.33 -8.07
C ASP A 281 19.25 11.65 -8.02
N PRO A 282 19.82 12.33 -9.04
CA PRO A 282 21.23 12.75 -9.07
C PRO A 282 21.64 13.72 -7.96
N ASN A 283 20.72 14.53 -7.42
CA ASN A 283 21.03 15.45 -6.32
C ASN A 283 21.08 14.68 -5.00
N ALA A 284 20.07 13.85 -4.73
CA ALA A 284 20.12 12.91 -3.60
C ALA A 284 21.35 11.99 -3.64
N GLN A 285 21.81 11.56 -4.82
CA GLN A 285 23.05 10.79 -5.00
C GLN A 285 24.30 11.55 -4.52
N ARG A 286 24.42 12.85 -4.86
CA ARG A 286 25.51 13.71 -4.39
C ARG A 286 25.38 14.00 -2.89
N GLU A 287 24.23 14.47 -2.45
CA GLU A 287 23.94 14.85 -1.05
C GLU A 287 24.15 13.68 -0.08
N SER A 288 23.82 12.44 -0.50
CA SER A 288 24.06 11.24 0.32
C SER A 288 25.55 10.93 0.50
N VAL A 289 26.37 11.18 -0.53
CA VAL A 289 27.81 10.93 -0.49
C VAL A 289 28.54 12.03 0.26
N GLU A 290 28.20 13.31 0.04
CA GLU A 290 28.78 14.42 0.80
C GLU A 290 28.42 14.33 2.29
N LEU A 291 27.17 13.99 2.64
CA LEU A 291 26.79 13.76 4.03
C LEU A 291 27.58 12.59 4.64
N ALA A 292 27.75 11.47 3.91
CA ALA A 292 28.56 10.36 4.40
C ALA A 292 30.05 10.72 4.58
N ARG A 293 30.61 11.56 3.69
CA ARG A 293 31.98 12.09 3.78
C ARG A 293 32.15 12.96 5.02
N SER A 294 31.26 13.92 5.26
CA SER A 294 31.30 14.79 6.46
C SER A 294 31.13 13.99 7.75
N MET A 295 30.13 13.11 7.83
CA MET A 295 29.87 12.29 9.02
C MET A 295 31.05 11.34 9.33
N LEU A 296 31.81 10.89 8.33
CA LEU A 296 33.04 10.12 8.54
C LEU A 296 34.22 10.99 8.99
N ALA A 297 34.32 12.23 8.53
CA ALA A 297 35.33 13.18 9.00
C ALA A 297 35.10 13.52 10.49
N GLU A 298 33.85 13.86 10.84
CA GLU A 298 33.38 14.20 12.19
C GLU A 298 33.42 13.02 13.18
N GLY A 299 33.42 11.76 12.70
CA GLY A 299 33.42 10.55 13.54
C GLY A 299 32.02 10.00 13.86
N SER A 300 30.96 10.60 13.32
CA SER A 300 29.57 10.12 13.36
C SER A 300 29.33 8.83 12.53
N LEU A 301 30.32 8.39 11.77
CA LEU A 301 30.46 7.06 11.17
C LEU A 301 31.79 6.43 11.60
N ASP A 302 31.78 5.16 12.00
CA ASP A 302 32.99 4.47 12.41
C ASP A 302 33.93 4.18 11.23
N LYS A 303 35.21 4.51 11.41
CA LYS A 303 36.25 4.42 10.37
C LYS A 303 36.67 2.98 10.09
N GLY A 304 36.51 2.07 11.06
CA GLY A 304 36.71 0.63 10.89
C GLY A 304 35.56 -0.02 10.11
N GLU A 305 34.31 0.20 10.51
CA GLU A 305 33.12 -0.35 9.84
C GLU A 305 32.98 0.11 8.39
N ILE A 306 33.31 1.38 8.10
CA ILE A 306 33.36 1.88 6.72
C ILE A 306 34.52 1.26 5.94
N ALA A 307 35.72 1.11 6.52
CA ALA A 307 36.83 0.43 5.85
C ALA A 307 36.49 -1.04 5.54
N ASP A 308 35.85 -1.74 6.47
CA ASP A 308 35.38 -3.12 6.31
C ASP A 308 34.31 -3.26 5.23
N SER A 309 33.35 -2.33 5.21
CA SER A 309 32.35 -2.23 4.14
C SER A 309 33.03 -2.04 2.78
N ILE A 310 34.04 -1.17 2.69
CA ILE A 310 34.83 -0.97 1.48
C ILE A 310 35.57 -2.26 1.10
N ARG A 311 36.14 -3.01 2.05
CA ARG A 311 36.77 -4.32 1.79
C ARG A 311 35.77 -5.33 1.21
N ARG A 312 34.56 -5.44 1.77
CA ARG A 312 33.51 -6.36 1.27
C ARG A 312 33.02 -5.96 -0.14
N VAL A 313 32.72 -4.68 -0.36
CA VAL A 313 32.29 -4.17 -1.68
C VAL A 313 33.42 -4.27 -2.73
N ALA A 314 34.68 -4.02 -2.35
CA ALA A 314 35.82 -4.17 -3.23
C ALA A 314 36.03 -5.64 -3.63
N ALA A 315 35.91 -6.59 -2.70
CA ALA A 315 35.96 -8.02 -3.01
C ALA A 315 34.81 -8.44 -3.96
N LEU A 316 33.59 -7.94 -3.73
CA LEU A 316 32.43 -8.17 -4.62
C LEU A 316 32.64 -7.60 -6.03
N ALA A 317 33.27 -6.42 -6.14
CA ALA A 317 33.59 -5.81 -7.42
C ALA A 317 34.77 -6.50 -8.15
N GLN A 318 35.81 -6.90 -7.43
CA GLN A 318 36.96 -7.63 -7.97
C GLN A 318 36.60 -9.06 -8.41
N GLY A 319 35.53 -9.64 -7.86
CA GLY A 319 35.11 -11.04 -7.96
C GLY A 319 35.00 -11.67 -9.35
N ARG A 320 34.99 -10.88 -10.44
CA ARG A 320 35.54 -11.24 -11.78
C ARG A 320 35.50 -10.03 -12.74
N HIS A 321 36.32 -9.00 -12.49
CA HIS A 321 36.62 -8.00 -13.53
C HIS A 321 37.51 -8.63 -14.61
N VAL A 322 36.89 -9.25 -15.63
CA VAL A 322 37.59 -9.73 -16.84
C VAL A 322 37.91 -8.54 -17.75
N ALA A 323 38.79 -7.67 -17.25
CA ALA A 323 39.58 -6.78 -18.09
C ALA A 323 40.70 -7.60 -18.76
N GLY A 324 41.15 -7.16 -19.95
CA GLY A 324 42.31 -7.76 -20.63
C GLY A 324 42.00 -9.00 -21.49
N LYS A 325 41.67 -10.15 -20.89
CA LYS A 325 41.41 -11.37 -21.68
C LYS A 325 40.08 -11.26 -22.43
N ALA A 326 40.16 -11.19 -23.76
CA ALA A 326 39.00 -11.18 -24.64
C ALA A 326 38.13 -12.42 -24.38
N LEU A 327 36.87 -12.22 -23.96
CA LEU A 327 35.86 -13.27 -23.97
C LEU A 327 35.79 -13.86 -25.38
N ALA A 328 36.03 -15.16 -25.51
CA ALA A 328 36.32 -15.80 -26.79
C ALA A 328 35.15 -15.71 -27.79
N GLY A 329 35.21 -14.67 -28.64
CA GLY A 329 34.34 -14.42 -29.78
C GLY A 329 33.03 -13.68 -29.46
N ASP A 330 32.75 -12.64 -30.25
CA ASP A 330 31.40 -12.08 -30.42
C ASP A 330 30.38 -13.14 -30.92
N ARG A 331 30.88 -14.29 -31.40
CA ARG A 331 30.16 -15.56 -31.64
C ARG A 331 29.28 -16.01 -30.46
N ALA A 332 29.60 -15.63 -29.22
CA ALA A 332 28.83 -16.03 -28.04
C ALA A 332 27.48 -15.30 -27.90
N ILE A 333 27.39 -14.03 -28.33
CA ILE A 333 26.17 -13.20 -28.22
C ILE A 333 25.43 -13.14 -29.56
N SER A 334 26.14 -13.27 -30.68
CA SER A 334 25.48 -13.39 -31.99
C SER A 334 24.66 -14.69 -32.05
N ARG A 335 23.45 -14.61 -32.61
CA ARG A 335 22.57 -15.78 -32.85
C ARG A 335 23.09 -16.71 -33.96
N GLY A 336 24.26 -16.43 -34.53
CA GLY A 336 24.81 -17.15 -35.69
C GLY A 336 25.52 -18.46 -35.34
N SER A 337 26.28 -18.50 -34.22
CA SER A 337 27.15 -19.64 -33.91
C SER A 337 26.37 -20.85 -33.36
N ALA A 338 26.83 -22.06 -33.67
CA ALA A 338 26.22 -23.29 -33.15
C ALA A 338 26.23 -23.33 -31.60
N ALA A 339 27.32 -22.87 -30.99
CA ALA A 339 27.48 -22.83 -29.54
C ALA A 339 26.65 -21.74 -28.81
N SER A 340 26.10 -20.74 -29.52
CA SER A 340 25.08 -19.84 -28.95
C SER A 340 23.66 -20.35 -29.21
N LYS A 341 23.39 -20.92 -30.40
CA LYS A 341 22.12 -21.57 -30.74
C LYS A 341 21.74 -22.67 -29.75
N GLY A 342 22.62 -23.65 -29.52
CA GLY A 342 22.35 -24.76 -28.60
C GLY A 342 22.11 -24.31 -27.14
N ARG A 343 22.75 -23.21 -26.70
CA ARG A 343 22.49 -22.62 -25.38
C ARG A 343 21.12 -21.94 -25.28
N TRP A 344 20.67 -21.25 -26.32
CA TRP A 344 19.31 -20.69 -26.39
C TRP A 344 18.24 -21.78 -26.53
N GLU A 345 18.55 -22.89 -27.20
CA GLU A 345 17.66 -24.04 -27.31
C GLU A 345 17.50 -24.76 -25.97
N ALA A 346 18.60 -25.02 -25.24
CA ALA A 346 18.56 -25.56 -23.89
C ALA A 346 17.83 -24.61 -22.90
N ALA A 347 18.09 -23.31 -22.95
CA ALA A 347 17.40 -22.32 -22.12
C ALA A 347 15.90 -22.25 -22.44
N ARG A 348 15.51 -22.36 -23.71
CA ARG A 348 14.10 -22.45 -24.14
C ARG A 348 13.45 -23.75 -23.68
N GLU A 349 14.12 -24.89 -23.81
CA GLU A 349 13.58 -26.18 -23.36
C GLU A 349 13.38 -26.19 -21.84
N LEU A 350 14.33 -25.65 -21.08
CA LEU A 350 14.21 -25.44 -19.64
C LEU A 350 12.98 -24.56 -19.30
N CYS A 351 12.80 -23.44 -20.00
CA CYS A 351 11.62 -22.58 -19.87
C CYS A 351 10.31 -23.30 -20.17
N GLU A 352 10.26 -24.13 -21.23
CA GLU A 352 9.09 -24.93 -21.57
C GLU A 352 8.83 -26.06 -20.56
N ARG A 353 9.87 -26.74 -20.07
CA ARG A 353 9.77 -27.83 -19.09
C ARG A 353 9.18 -27.33 -17.78
N ILE A 354 9.76 -26.26 -17.21
CA ILE A 354 9.24 -25.60 -16.00
C ILE A 354 7.79 -25.16 -16.22
N ALA A 355 7.49 -24.50 -17.34
CA ALA A 355 6.13 -24.05 -17.63
C ALA A 355 5.11 -25.20 -17.73
N ARG A 356 5.42 -26.28 -18.47
CA ARG A 356 4.51 -27.44 -18.62
C ARG A 356 4.18 -28.10 -17.28
N GLN A 357 5.17 -28.17 -16.39
CA GLN A 357 5.02 -28.75 -15.04
C GLN A 357 4.32 -27.80 -14.06
N ALA A 358 4.59 -26.49 -14.13
CA ALA A 358 4.02 -25.49 -13.22
C ALA A 358 2.55 -25.13 -13.50
N VAL A 359 2.09 -25.23 -14.75
CA VAL A 359 0.70 -24.89 -15.12
C VAL A 359 -0.25 -25.95 -14.56
N SER A 360 -1.14 -25.52 -13.67
CA SER A 360 -2.17 -26.35 -13.02
C SER A 360 -3.57 -26.00 -13.51
N VAL A 361 -4.49 -26.98 -13.45
CA VAL A 361 -5.89 -26.83 -13.88
C VAL A 361 -6.80 -27.26 -12.74
N ALA A 362 -7.86 -26.49 -12.46
CA ALA A 362 -8.98 -26.95 -11.63
C ALA A 362 -10.24 -27.04 -12.52
N PRO A 363 -10.97 -28.18 -12.50
CA PRO A 363 -12.09 -28.44 -13.41
C PRO A 363 -13.31 -27.57 -13.10
N GLY A 364 -14.16 -27.40 -14.11
CA GLY A 364 -15.44 -26.70 -14.03
C GLY A 364 -16.34 -27.10 -15.21
N ARG A 365 -17.30 -26.25 -15.60
CA ARG A 365 -18.29 -26.60 -16.65
C ARG A 365 -17.71 -26.67 -18.07
N LEU A 366 -16.55 -26.07 -18.34
CA LEU A 366 -15.88 -26.22 -19.64
C LEU A 366 -14.89 -27.37 -19.59
N GLN A 367 -15.25 -28.50 -20.19
CA GLN A 367 -14.32 -29.60 -20.38
C GLN A 367 -13.20 -29.18 -21.33
N LEU A 368 -11.97 -29.58 -21.00
CA LEU A 368 -10.76 -29.32 -21.79
C LEU A 368 -10.10 -30.67 -22.14
N PRO A 369 -9.45 -30.80 -23.30
CA PRO A 369 -9.21 -29.75 -24.29
C PRO A 369 -10.41 -29.46 -25.22
N LEU A 370 -10.51 -28.20 -25.65
CA LEU A 370 -11.30 -27.79 -26.81
C LEU A 370 -10.72 -28.40 -28.09
N ARG A 371 -11.59 -28.73 -29.05
CA ARG A 371 -11.24 -29.26 -30.37
C ARG A 371 -11.34 -28.16 -31.43
N ALA A 372 -10.64 -28.32 -32.55
CA ALA A 372 -10.66 -27.33 -33.64
C ALA A 372 -12.07 -27.03 -34.16
N GLY A 373 -12.97 -28.04 -34.19
CA GLY A 373 -14.38 -27.87 -34.58
C GLY A 373 -15.22 -27.01 -33.62
N ASP A 374 -14.80 -26.84 -32.36
CA ASP A 374 -15.53 -26.01 -31.38
C ASP A 374 -15.41 -24.52 -31.69
N GLY A 375 -14.40 -24.11 -32.46
CA GLY A 375 -13.94 -22.72 -32.60
C GLY A 375 -15.05 -21.73 -32.98
N ALA A 376 -15.99 -22.10 -33.86
CA ALA A 376 -17.12 -21.25 -34.23
C ALA A 376 -18.05 -20.85 -33.05
N GLY A 377 -18.00 -21.59 -31.94
CA GLY A 377 -18.71 -21.27 -30.69
C GLY A 377 -17.85 -20.60 -29.61
N VAL A 378 -16.54 -20.39 -29.86
CA VAL A 378 -15.57 -19.89 -28.89
C VAL A 378 -15.34 -18.38 -29.01
N LEU A 379 -15.33 -17.69 -27.87
CA LEU A 379 -14.79 -16.35 -27.71
C LEU A 379 -13.49 -16.40 -26.89
N VAL A 380 -12.40 -15.88 -27.43
CA VAL A 380 -11.15 -15.64 -26.71
C VAL A 380 -11.15 -14.20 -26.21
N LEU A 381 -11.03 -14.02 -24.89
CA LEU A 381 -10.96 -12.72 -24.21
C LEU A 381 -9.54 -12.47 -23.72
N VAL A 382 -8.95 -11.36 -24.15
CA VAL A 382 -7.51 -11.06 -23.93
C VAL A 382 -7.34 -9.67 -23.31
N PRO A 383 -6.48 -9.50 -22.30
CA PRO A 383 -6.11 -8.19 -21.75
C PRO A 383 -5.51 -7.30 -22.83
N ASP A 384 -5.89 -6.02 -22.89
CA ASP A 384 -5.14 -5.07 -23.71
C ASP A 384 -3.80 -4.74 -23.05
N PHE A 385 -2.78 -5.55 -23.36
CA PHE A 385 -1.44 -5.42 -22.80
C PHE A 385 -0.76 -4.06 -23.09
N GLN A 386 -1.31 -3.24 -23.98
CA GLN A 386 -0.84 -1.86 -24.20
C GLN A 386 -1.08 -0.97 -22.96
N GLU A 387 -2.23 -1.11 -22.29
CA GLU A 387 -2.61 -0.30 -21.10
C GLU A 387 -1.59 -0.38 -19.96
N VAL A 388 -0.73 -1.40 -19.96
CA VAL A 388 0.23 -1.67 -18.90
C VAL A 388 1.65 -1.94 -19.43
N ALA A 389 1.91 -1.67 -20.71
CA ALA A 389 3.20 -1.95 -21.38
C ALA A 389 4.40 -1.17 -20.81
N GLU A 390 4.14 -0.04 -20.15
CA GLU A 390 5.14 0.74 -19.42
C GLU A 390 5.51 0.12 -18.06
N ARG A 391 4.55 -0.57 -17.42
CA ARG A 391 4.65 -1.10 -16.06
C ARG A 391 5.07 -2.57 -16.00
N PHE A 392 4.89 -3.32 -17.10
CA PHE A 392 5.24 -4.75 -17.16
C PHE A 392 6.04 -5.09 -18.42
N THR A 393 7.14 -5.83 -18.24
CA THR A 393 7.95 -6.30 -19.36
C THR A 393 7.37 -7.58 -19.96
N PHE A 394 7.12 -7.52 -21.27
CA PHE A 394 6.70 -8.63 -22.12
C PHE A 394 7.80 -8.93 -23.15
N GLU A 395 8.01 -10.20 -23.49
CA GLU A 395 8.97 -10.62 -24.52
C GLU A 395 8.49 -10.11 -25.89
N GLY A 396 9.33 -9.36 -26.62
CA GLY A 396 8.89 -8.67 -27.84
C GLY A 396 7.89 -7.53 -27.60
N GLY A 397 7.75 -7.06 -26.36
CA GLY A 397 6.73 -6.07 -25.96
C GLY A 397 5.30 -6.64 -25.97
N PRO A 398 4.27 -5.79 -25.87
CA PRO A 398 2.87 -6.23 -25.78
C PRO A 398 2.40 -7.09 -26.98
N ARG A 399 3.07 -6.98 -28.14
CA ARG A 399 2.84 -7.84 -29.32
C ARG A 399 3.23 -9.31 -29.11
N GLY A 400 4.05 -9.63 -28.10
CA GLY A 400 4.50 -10.99 -27.78
C GLY A 400 3.38 -11.90 -27.28
N PRO A 401 2.68 -11.54 -26.19
CA PRO A 401 1.46 -12.23 -25.75
C PRO A 401 0.42 -12.36 -26.87
N GLU A 402 0.19 -11.32 -27.67
CA GLU A 402 -0.70 -11.37 -28.85
C GLU A 402 -0.22 -12.38 -29.91
N ALA A 403 1.08 -12.56 -30.09
CA ALA A 403 1.64 -13.59 -30.98
C ALA A 403 1.44 -15.02 -30.44
N GLN A 404 1.38 -15.21 -29.12
CA GLN A 404 1.00 -16.51 -28.54
C GLN A 404 -0.50 -16.75 -28.67
N VAL A 405 -1.35 -15.75 -28.41
CA VAL A 405 -2.82 -15.85 -28.62
C VAL A 405 -3.15 -16.20 -30.06
N ARG A 406 -2.46 -15.60 -31.05
CA ARG A 406 -2.66 -15.96 -32.47
C ARG A 406 -2.38 -17.44 -32.79
N LYS A 407 -1.60 -18.16 -31.97
CA LYS A 407 -1.46 -19.64 -32.08
C LYS A 407 -2.68 -20.37 -31.53
N LEU A 408 -3.23 -19.91 -30.39
CA LEU A 408 -4.49 -20.44 -29.85
C LEU A 408 -5.63 -20.29 -30.85
N CYS A 409 -5.78 -19.11 -31.48
CA CYS A 409 -6.84 -18.89 -32.48
C CYS A 409 -6.64 -19.69 -33.77
N ARG A 410 -5.41 -20.09 -34.13
CA ARG A 410 -5.16 -21.03 -35.24
C ARG A 410 -5.59 -22.46 -34.89
N ALA A 411 -5.42 -22.88 -33.64
CA ALA A 411 -5.89 -24.17 -33.13
C ALA A 411 -7.42 -24.22 -32.90
N LEU A 412 -8.10 -23.07 -32.95
CA LEU A 412 -9.56 -22.94 -32.88
C LEU A 412 -10.10 -22.11 -34.07
N PRO A 413 -10.10 -22.65 -35.29
CA PRO A 413 -10.62 -21.95 -36.47
C PRO A 413 -12.03 -21.39 -36.25
N LYS A 414 -12.27 -20.17 -36.75
CA LYS A 414 -13.51 -19.39 -36.57
C LYS A 414 -13.78 -18.87 -35.14
N ALA A 415 -12.86 -19.05 -34.18
CA ALA A 415 -12.99 -18.42 -32.86
C ALA A 415 -12.91 -16.88 -32.93
N ARG A 416 -13.82 -16.22 -32.21
CA ARG A 416 -13.84 -14.75 -32.06
C ARG A 416 -12.79 -14.31 -31.04
N LEU A 417 -12.29 -13.08 -31.19
CA LEU A 417 -11.27 -12.48 -30.33
C LEU A 417 -11.72 -11.07 -29.93
N ALA A 418 -11.77 -10.77 -28.64
CA ALA A 418 -12.08 -9.43 -28.13
C ALA A 418 -11.14 -9.02 -26.98
N ARG A 419 -10.86 -7.71 -26.87
CA ARG A 419 -9.94 -7.16 -25.87
C ARG A 419 -10.68 -6.68 -24.61
N THR A 420 -10.39 -7.34 -23.48
CA THR A 420 -10.82 -6.91 -22.14
C THR A 420 -9.97 -5.74 -21.68
N PRO A 421 -10.56 -4.65 -21.13
CA PRO A 421 -9.76 -3.59 -20.54
C PRO A 421 -9.00 -4.10 -19.30
N ILE A 422 -7.88 -3.48 -18.98
CA ILE A 422 -7.12 -3.78 -17.76
C ILE A 422 -7.49 -2.79 -16.67
N THR A 423 -7.19 -1.52 -16.88
CA THR A 423 -7.29 -0.46 -15.89
C THR A 423 -8.72 0.06 -15.73
N THR A 424 -9.41 0.36 -16.83
CA THR A 424 -10.75 0.97 -16.82
C THR A 424 -11.87 -0.06 -16.64
N PRO A 425 -12.91 0.21 -15.83
CA PRO A 425 -13.96 -0.76 -15.54
C PRO A 425 -15.00 -0.96 -16.69
N ASP A 426 -14.77 -0.42 -17.89
CA ASP A 426 -15.67 -0.60 -19.04
C ASP A 426 -15.52 -1.98 -19.71
N ALA A 427 -15.97 -3.01 -18.99
CA ALA A 427 -16.19 -4.32 -19.57
C ALA A 427 -17.56 -4.43 -20.28
N ARG A 428 -18.46 -3.43 -20.16
CA ARG A 428 -19.85 -3.51 -20.67
C ARG A 428 -19.89 -3.72 -22.18
N ARG A 429 -18.95 -3.10 -22.90
CA ARG A 429 -18.73 -3.29 -24.35
C ARG A 429 -18.56 -4.75 -24.80
N LEU A 430 -18.19 -5.67 -23.90
CA LEU A 430 -18.02 -7.09 -24.19
C LEU A 430 -19.32 -7.90 -24.17
N ALA A 431 -20.41 -7.36 -23.59
CA ALA A 431 -21.65 -8.11 -23.39
C ALA A 431 -22.26 -8.70 -24.69
N PRO A 432 -22.25 -8.00 -25.86
CA PRO A 432 -22.75 -8.56 -27.12
C PRO A 432 -21.89 -9.71 -27.66
N ASP A 433 -20.58 -9.69 -27.42
CA ASP A 433 -19.69 -10.79 -27.83
C ASP A 433 -19.84 -12.00 -26.91
N ILE A 434 -19.96 -11.75 -25.60
CA ILE A 434 -20.10 -12.76 -24.55
C ILE A 434 -21.44 -13.50 -24.68
N SER A 435 -22.56 -12.80 -24.93
CA SER A 435 -23.88 -13.42 -25.08
C SER A 435 -23.97 -14.36 -26.29
N ARG A 436 -23.18 -14.09 -27.34
CA ARG A 436 -23.05 -14.92 -28.55
C ARG A 436 -22.07 -16.09 -28.40
N ALA A 437 -21.46 -16.30 -27.23
CA ALA A 437 -20.44 -17.34 -27.03
C ALA A 437 -21.03 -18.61 -26.38
N LYS A 438 -20.72 -19.79 -26.95
CA LYS A 438 -21.03 -21.09 -26.30
C LYS A 438 -19.97 -21.41 -25.23
N SER A 439 -18.72 -21.13 -25.56
CA SER A 439 -17.55 -21.33 -24.69
C SER A 439 -16.67 -20.06 -24.71
N ILE A 440 -16.00 -19.77 -23.59
CA ILE A 440 -15.14 -18.59 -23.45
C ILE A 440 -13.77 -19.00 -22.90
N VAL A 441 -12.70 -18.50 -23.49
CA VAL A 441 -11.33 -18.60 -22.96
C VAL A 441 -10.87 -17.21 -22.54
N PHE A 442 -10.89 -16.92 -21.24
CA PHE A 442 -10.54 -15.61 -20.69
C PHE A 442 -9.13 -15.63 -20.10
N LEU A 443 -8.23 -14.82 -20.64
CA LEU A 443 -6.92 -14.56 -20.04
C LEU A 443 -7.07 -13.46 -18.99
N CYS A 444 -6.92 -13.81 -17.71
CA CYS A 444 -7.08 -12.90 -16.58
C CYS A 444 -5.71 -12.39 -16.11
N PHE A 445 -5.51 -11.07 -16.14
CA PHE A 445 -4.26 -10.40 -15.75
C PHE A 445 -4.43 -9.59 -14.45
N GLU A 446 -4.51 -10.27 -13.30
CA GLU A 446 -4.62 -9.68 -11.97
C GLU A 446 -5.92 -8.89 -11.72
N ALA A 447 -7.05 -9.59 -11.74
CA ALA A 447 -8.36 -9.05 -11.39
C ALA A 447 -8.46 -8.56 -9.93
N MET A 448 -7.59 -9.02 -9.01
CA MET A 448 -7.48 -8.45 -7.67
C MET A 448 -6.87 -7.03 -7.61
N ARG A 449 -6.19 -6.57 -8.67
CA ARG A 449 -5.56 -5.22 -8.73
C ARG A 449 -6.19 -4.31 -9.78
N PHE A 450 -6.70 -4.88 -10.87
CA PHE A 450 -7.08 -4.13 -12.07
C PHE A 450 -8.60 -4.15 -12.30
N ALA A 451 -9.23 -2.98 -12.22
CA ALA A 451 -10.68 -2.84 -12.19
C ALA A 451 -11.37 -3.29 -13.49
N GLY A 452 -10.73 -3.14 -14.66
CA GLY A 452 -11.23 -3.67 -15.93
C GLY A 452 -11.23 -5.20 -15.98
N GLN A 453 -10.18 -5.84 -15.43
CA GLN A 453 -10.14 -7.30 -15.28
C GLN A 453 -11.19 -7.78 -14.26
N LYS A 454 -11.37 -7.06 -13.13
CA LYS A 454 -12.43 -7.34 -12.15
C LYS A 454 -13.83 -7.20 -12.78
N ALA A 455 -14.06 -6.18 -13.59
CA ALA A 455 -15.32 -5.95 -14.30
C ALA A 455 -15.59 -7.03 -15.37
N ALA A 456 -14.59 -7.38 -16.19
CA ALA A 456 -14.71 -8.45 -17.19
C ALA A 456 -15.04 -9.80 -16.53
N LEU A 457 -14.33 -10.17 -15.46
CA LEU A 457 -14.63 -11.37 -14.68
C LEU A 457 -16.02 -11.31 -14.03
N SER A 458 -16.45 -10.15 -13.54
CA SER A 458 -17.78 -9.95 -12.93
C SER A 458 -18.93 -10.08 -13.93
N LEU A 459 -18.70 -9.84 -15.23
CA LEU A 459 -19.64 -10.19 -16.29
C LEU A 459 -19.61 -11.69 -16.59
N LEU A 460 -18.42 -12.28 -16.73
CA LEU A 460 -18.25 -13.71 -17.01
C LEU A 460 -18.84 -14.61 -15.91
N ASN A 461 -18.82 -14.18 -14.65
CA ASN A 461 -19.45 -14.88 -13.53
C ASN A 461 -20.99 -14.93 -13.61
N LYS A 462 -21.63 -14.11 -14.46
CA LYS A 462 -23.09 -13.96 -14.57
C LYS A 462 -23.71 -14.61 -15.81
N VAL A 463 -22.91 -15.02 -16.80
CA VAL A 463 -23.41 -15.55 -18.08
C VAL A 463 -23.44 -17.08 -18.11
N PRO A 464 -24.31 -17.70 -18.93
CA PRO A 464 -24.41 -19.17 -19.02
C PRO A 464 -23.26 -19.83 -19.79
N ALA A 465 -22.45 -19.06 -20.53
CA ALA A 465 -21.39 -19.55 -21.40
C ALA A 465 -20.30 -20.32 -20.61
N LYS A 466 -19.89 -21.48 -21.12
CA LYS A 466 -18.91 -22.35 -20.47
C LYS A 466 -17.53 -21.68 -20.51
N THR A 467 -17.05 -21.18 -19.38
CA THR A 467 -15.84 -20.33 -19.33
C THR A 467 -14.64 -21.08 -18.74
N CYS A 468 -13.48 -20.94 -19.38
CA CYS A 468 -12.15 -21.25 -18.85
C CYS A 468 -11.40 -19.95 -18.53
N ALA A 469 -11.13 -19.70 -17.25
CA ALA A 469 -10.35 -18.56 -16.78
C ALA A 469 -8.88 -18.93 -16.61
N CYS A 470 -8.02 -18.39 -17.48
CA CYS A 470 -6.58 -18.55 -17.46
C CYS A 470 -5.96 -17.43 -16.62
N LEU A 471 -5.60 -17.70 -15.38
CA LEU A 471 -4.92 -16.76 -14.47
C LEU A 471 -3.47 -16.61 -14.90
N ILE A 472 -3.19 -15.64 -15.77
CA ILE A 472 -1.87 -15.47 -16.40
C ILE A 472 -0.90 -14.64 -15.54
N ARG A 473 -1.28 -14.14 -14.37
CA ARG A 473 -0.34 -13.42 -13.49
C ARG A 473 -0.53 -13.67 -11.99
N ASN A 474 -1.74 -13.53 -11.46
CA ASN A 474 -1.98 -13.62 -10.02
C ASN A 474 -2.79 -14.89 -9.68
N PRO A 475 -2.25 -15.84 -8.88
CA PRO A 475 -2.96 -17.07 -8.54
C PRO A 475 -4.11 -16.85 -7.54
N TRP A 476 -4.08 -15.77 -6.76
CA TRP A 476 -5.14 -15.42 -5.80
C TRP A 476 -6.42 -14.92 -6.49
N ASP A 477 -6.35 -14.49 -7.76
CA ASP A 477 -7.53 -14.23 -8.61
C ASP A 477 -8.50 -15.43 -8.66
N LYS A 478 -8.04 -16.66 -8.36
CA LYS A 478 -8.87 -17.86 -8.23
C LYS A 478 -10.06 -17.66 -7.27
N ALA A 479 -9.90 -16.83 -6.24
CA ALA A 479 -10.98 -16.51 -5.29
C ALA A 479 -12.09 -15.63 -5.89
N LEU A 480 -11.87 -14.99 -7.05
CA LEU A 480 -12.86 -14.20 -7.79
C LEU A 480 -13.61 -15.02 -8.85
N LEU A 481 -13.22 -16.28 -9.08
CA LEU A 481 -13.84 -17.14 -10.10
C LEU A 481 -15.09 -17.83 -9.57
N SER A 482 -16.17 -17.83 -10.36
CA SER A 482 -17.31 -18.70 -10.10
C SER A 482 -16.89 -20.17 -10.12
N PRO A 483 -17.31 -21.03 -9.15
CA PRO A 483 -17.03 -22.47 -9.15
C PRO A 483 -17.52 -23.24 -10.40
N LYS A 484 -18.34 -22.58 -11.23
CA LYS A 484 -18.80 -23.09 -12.53
C LYS A 484 -17.72 -22.96 -13.62
N MET A 485 -16.69 -22.13 -13.44
CA MET A 485 -15.60 -21.94 -14.40
C MET A 485 -14.53 -23.01 -14.25
N THR A 486 -14.03 -23.52 -15.38
CA THR A 486 -12.73 -24.20 -15.40
C THR A 486 -11.65 -23.14 -15.20
N SER A 487 -10.59 -23.44 -14.46
CA SER A 487 -9.51 -22.47 -14.22
C SER A 487 -8.14 -23.06 -14.49
N ILE A 488 -7.24 -22.24 -15.04
CA ILE A 488 -5.85 -22.60 -15.31
C ILE A 488 -4.98 -21.55 -14.62
N ASP A 489 -4.14 -21.97 -13.68
CA ASP A 489 -3.13 -21.10 -13.06
C ASP A 489 -1.81 -21.25 -13.82
N ALA A 490 -1.37 -20.16 -14.45
CA ALA A 490 -0.18 -20.12 -15.29
C ALA A 490 1.13 -19.92 -14.51
N LYS A 491 1.05 -19.47 -13.24
CA LYS A 491 2.16 -18.92 -12.45
C LYS A 491 2.90 -17.73 -13.12
N GLY A 492 2.32 -17.09 -14.13
CA GLY A 492 2.94 -16.01 -14.90
C GLY A 492 2.64 -16.03 -16.41
N TYR A 493 3.10 -14.97 -17.10
CA TYR A 493 2.68 -14.58 -18.46
C TYR A 493 3.83 -14.61 -19.48
N ARG A 494 4.92 -15.35 -19.20
CA ARG A 494 6.03 -15.56 -20.14
C ARG A 494 5.59 -16.43 -21.33
N SER A 495 6.29 -16.35 -22.46
CA SER A 495 5.92 -17.10 -23.68
C SER A 495 5.73 -18.59 -23.46
N SER A 496 6.61 -19.21 -22.66
CA SER A 496 6.52 -20.63 -22.31
C SER A 496 5.30 -20.93 -21.44
N GLN A 497 4.96 -20.04 -20.50
CA GLN A 497 3.80 -20.16 -19.61
C GLN A 497 2.49 -20.02 -20.40
N LEU A 498 2.38 -19.01 -21.27
CA LEU A 498 1.24 -18.86 -22.18
C LEU A 498 1.11 -20.06 -23.13
N SER A 499 2.22 -20.58 -23.68
CA SER A 499 2.20 -21.81 -24.49
C SER A 499 1.73 -23.03 -23.69
N ALA A 500 2.18 -23.19 -22.44
CA ALA A 500 1.76 -24.29 -21.56
C ALA A 500 0.27 -24.18 -21.18
N VAL A 501 -0.25 -22.98 -20.90
CA VAL A 501 -1.69 -22.71 -20.73
C VAL A 501 -2.45 -23.14 -21.97
N PHE A 502 -2.05 -22.72 -23.17
CA PHE A 502 -2.77 -23.07 -24.39
C PHE A 502 -2.71 -24.58 -24.72
N ARG A 503 -1.62 -25.28 -24.36
CA ARG A 503 -1.58 -26.76 -24.41
C ARG A 503 -2.59 -27.43 -23.47
N ARG A 504 -3.01 -26.79 -22.38
CA ARG A 504 -4.14 -27.26 -21.56
C ARG A 504 -5.50 -26.91 -22.21
N VAL A 505 -5.62 -25.73 -22.86
CA VAL A 505 -6.87 -25.28 -23.49
C VAL A 505 -7.26 -26.10 -24.72
N VAL A 506 -6.34 -26.40 -25.64
CA VAL A 506 -6.61 -27.13 -26.91
C VAL A 506 -5.88 -28.47 -27.03
N GLY A 507 -5.19 -28.90 -25.97
CA GLY A 507 -4.42 -30.13 -25.94
C GLY A 507 -3.11 -30.04 -26.72
N CYS A 508 -2.26 -31.05 -26.56
CA CYS A 508 -1.05 -31.17 -27.37
C CYS A 508 -1.39 -31.34 -28.86
N ALA A 509 -2.38 -32.19 -29.19
CA ALA A 509 -2.82 -32.41 -30.57
C ALA A 509 -3.38 -31.15 -31.26
N GLY A 510 -4.15 -30.29 -30.55
CA GLY A 510 -4.67 -29.06 -31.15
C GLY A 510 -3.56 -28.05 -31.51
N LEU A 511 -2.51 -27.95 -30.69
CA LEU A 511 -1.33 -27.14 -31.04
C LEU A 511 -0.36 -27.86 -31.99
N ALA A 512 -0.36 -29.20 -32.05
CA ALA A 512 0.42 -29.98 -33.01
C ALA A 512 -0.23 -30.08 -34.41
N LEU A 513 -1.54 -29.89 -34.53
CA LEU A 513 -2.19 -29.59 -35.82
C LEU A 513 -1.79 -28.20 -36.35
N ALA A 514 -1.33 -27.30 -35.48
CA ALA A 514 -0.65 -26.06 -35.83
C ALA A 514 0.91 -26.16 -35.79
N ALA A 515 1.46 -27.35 -35.56
CA ALA A 515 2.89 -27.63 -35.43
C ALA A 515 3.17 -29.12 -35.70
N SER A 516 3.02 -29.53 -36.97
CA SER A 516 3.03 -30.93 -37.41
C SER A 516 4.44 -31.54 -37.41
N ALA A 517 4.89 -32.01 -36.24
CA ALA A 517 5.89 -33.06 -36.08
C ALA A 517 5.56 -33.87 -34.80
N PRO A 518 5.69 -35.22 -34.78
CA PRO A 518 4.79 -36.03 -33.94
C PRO A 518 5.44 -36.74 -32.73
N TRP A 519 4.74 -36.77 -31.58
CA TRP A 519 4.68 -37.91 -30.63
C TRP A 519 3.65 -37.68 -29.48
N ALA A 520 3.29 -38.76 -28.78
CA ALA A 520 2.44 -38.91 -27.57
C ALA A 520 0.89 -38.86 -27.69
N GLN A 521 0.23 -39.82 -27.01
CA GLN A 521 -1.23 -40.01 -26.88
C GLN A 521 -1.57 -40.77 -25.56
N ALA A 522 -2.86 -40.80 -25.14
CA ALA A 522 -3.44 -41.47 -23.94
C ALA A 522 -3.06 -40.88 -22.54
N ALA A 523 -3.87 -40.93 -21.46
CA ALA A 523 -5.34 -41.07 -21.21
C ALA A 523 -5.67 -40.43 -19.82
N GLY A 524 -6.83 -39.79 -19.55
CA GLY A 524 -7.99 -40.29 -18.74
C GLY A 524 -7.85 -40.04 -17.20
N GLN A 525 -8.82 -40.15 -16.28
CA GLN A 525 -10.25 -39.75 -16.07
C GLN A 525 -10.43 -39.55 -14.52
N SER A 526 -11.26 -38.71 -13.85
CA SER A 526 -12.64 -38.17 -13.93
C SER A 526 -13.68 -38.84 -12.98
N ILE A 527 -14.10 -38.19 -11.86
CA ILE A 527 -15.33 -38.45 -11.04
C ILE A 527 -15.93 -37.10 -10.47
N ASN A 528 -17.18 -37.09 -9.96
CA ASN A 528 -18.10 -35.98 -9.58
C ASN A 528 -18.46 -35.99 -8.04
N GLN A 529 -19.19 -35.10 -7.32
CA GLN A 529 -19.86 -33.76 -7.43
C GLN A 529 -20.08 -33.17 -5.96
N GLN A 530 -21.00 -32.29 -5.47
CA GLN A 530 -22.23 -31.58 -5.97
C GLN A 530 -22.52 -30.15 -5.38
N MET A 531 -23.40 -29.98 -4.36
CA MET A 531 -24.14 -28.75 -3.91
C MET A 531 -24.36 -28.74 -2.35
N THR A 532 -25.09 -27.86 -1.58
CA THR A 532 -26.24 -26.91 -1.74
C THR A 532 -26.13 -25.62 -0.85
N SER A 533 -27.24 -24.88 -0.55
CA SER A 533 -27.43 -23.64 0.29
C SER A 533 -28.97 -23.37 0.48
N PRO A 534 -29.55 -22.29 1.13
CA PRO A 534 -29.04 -21.13 1.93
C PRO A 534 -29.86 -20.80 3.25
N ALA A 535 -29.60 -19.68 3.96
CA ALA A 535 -30.44 -19.10 5.07
C ALA A 535 -30.12 -17.58 5.38
N PRO A 536 -30.73 -16.88 6.39
CA PRO A 536 -30.63 -15.42 6.59
C PRO A 536 -29.65 -14.92 7.69
N VAL A 537 -29.11 -13.71 7.49
CA VAL A 537 -27.75 -13.31 7.92
C VAL A 537 -27.66 -12.54 9.26
N SER A 538 -27.20 -13.21 10.32
CA SER A 538 -26.80 -12.63 11.64
C SER A 538 -25.54 -11.74 11.60
N VAL A 539 -25.14 -11.10 12.72
CA VAL A 539 -23.82 -10.41 12.81
C VAL A 539 -22.67 -11.40 12.57
N THR A 540 -22.78 -12.60 13.13
CA THR A 540 -21.86 -13.71 12.86
C THR A 540 -21.77 -14.06 11.37
N GLU A 541 -22.88 -14.14 10.65
CA GLU A 541 -22.85 -14.42 9.21
C GLU A 541 -22.49 -13.19 8.36
N LEU A 542 -22.71 -11.95 8.85
CA LEU A 542 -22.22 -10.72 8.22
C LEU A 542 -20.70 -10.64 8.32
N HIS A 543 -20.12 -11.07 9.45
CA HIS A 543 -18.67 -11.29 9.60
C HIS A 543 -18.17 -12.35 8.63
N GLU A 544 -18.75 -13.54 8.66
CA GLU A 544 -18.28 -14.67 7.86
C GLU A 544 -18.46 -14.35 6.37
N SER A 545 -19.52 -13.64 5.99
CA SER A 545 -19.72 -13.02 4.67
C SER A 545 -18.68 -11.94 4.36
N PHE A 546 -18.33 -11.03 5.27
CA PHE A 546 -17.34 -9.97 5.02
C PHE A 546 -15.94 -10.54 4.75
N VAL A 547 -15.56 -11.55 5.55
CA VAL A 547 -14.28 -12.24 5.47
C VAL A 547 -14.20 -13.07 4.18
N ALA A 548 -15.26 -13.80 3.82
CA ALA A 548 -15.33 -14.59 2.58
C ALA A 548 -15.52 -13.73 1.30
N THR A 549 -16.20 -12.60 1.39
CA THR A 549 -16.43 -11.68 0.26
C THR A 549 -15.11 -11.06 -0.18
N VAL A 550 -14.85 -11.09 -1.50
CA VAL A 550 -13.68 -10.47 -2.16
C VAL A 550 -14.07 -9.40 -3.19
N ASP A 551 -15.36 -9.08 -3.30
CA ASP A 551 -15.86 -7.89 -4.00
C ASP A 551 -15.96 -6.69 -3.06
N ASP A 552 -15.48 -5.53 -3.52
CA ASP A 552 -15.35 -4.34 -2.67
C ASP A 552 -16.68 -3.59 -2.55
N ALA A 553 -17.55 -3.66 -3.57
CA ALA A 553 -18.90 -3.11 -3.49
C ALA A 553 -19.82 -3.96 -2.58
N GLN A 554 -19.66 -5.28 -2.60
CA GLN A 554 -20.31 -6.18 -1.66
C GLN A 554 -19.73 -6.01 -0.25
N ARG A 555 -18.42 -5.81 -0.07
CA ARG A 555 -17.85 -5.43 1.23
C ARG A 555 -18.37 -4.09 1.73
N ALA A 556 -18.54 -3.08 0.88
CA ALA A 556 -19.16 -1.81 1.27
C ALA A 556 -20.60 -2.01 1.77
N ARG A 557 -21.43 -2.77 1.04
CA ARG A 557 -22.79 -3.14 1.49
C ARG A 557 -22.81 -4.01 2.75
N ILE A 558 -21.79 -4.85 2.98
CA ILE A 558 -21.68 -5.63 4.23
C ILE A 558 -21.21 -4.75 5.39
N ILE A 559 -20.30 -3.79 5.17
CA ILE A 559 -19.90 -2.76 6.16
C ILE A 559 -21.11 -1.90 6.57
N GLU A 560 -21.92 -1.50 5.59
CA GLU A 560 -23.18 -0.79 5.82
C GLU A 560 -24.16 -1.63 6.65
N ARG A 561 -24.45 -2.87 6.23
CA ARG A 561 -25.32 -3.80 6.96
C ARG A 561 -24.78 -4.18 8.34
N LEU A 562 -23.47 -4.30 8.52
CA LEU A 562 -22.81 -4.56 9.81
C LEU A 562 -23.03 -3.39 10.77
N GLY A 563 -22.79 -2.16 10.32
CA GLY A 563 -23.09 -0.95 11.11
C GLY A 563 -24.58 -0.66 11.31
N ALA A 564 -25.46 -1.43 10.67
CA ALA A 564 -26.90 -1.44 10.93
C ALA A 564 -27.35 -2.62 11.82
N ALA A 565 -26.53 -3.66 11.95
CA ALA A 565 -26.86 -4.88 12.68
C ALA A 565 -26.57 -4.74 14.18
N THR A 566 -27.44 -5.34 14.98
CA THR A 566 -27.32 -5.41 16.44
C THR A 566 -26.64 -6.71 16.85
N PRO A 567 -25.48 -6.68 17.54
CA PRO A 567 -24.92 -7.86 18.17
C PRO A 567 -25.74 -8.23 19.41
N VAL A 568 -26.00 -9.53 19.60
CA VAL A 568 -26.82 -10.04 20.72
C VAL A 568 -26.04 -11.05 21.56
N THR A 569 -25.19 -11.86 20.91
CA THR A 569 -24.41 -12.92 21.59
C THR A 569 -22.95 -12.51 21.81
N THR A 570 -22.30 -13.18 22.76
CA THR A 570 -20.85 -13.10 22.98
C THR A 570 -20.06 -13.42 21.70
N ARG A 571 -20.56 -14.35 20.86
CA ARG A 571 -19.99 -14.69 19.56
C ARG A 571 -20.07 -13.53 18.56
N ASP A 572 -21.16 -12.77 18.55
CA ASP A 572 -21.29 -11.59 17.68
C ASP A 572 -20.32 -10.48 18.11
N VAL A 573 -20.15 -10.26 19.41
CA VAL A 573 -19.14 -9.35 19.95
C VAL A 573 -17.72 -9.80 19.56
N GLN A 574 -17.40 -11.09 19.69
CA GLN A 574 -16.14 -11.68 19.23
C GLN A 574 -15.94 -11.55 17.71
N ARG A 575 -17.02 -11.57 16.90
CA ARG A 575 -16.94 -11.31 15.46
C ARG A 575 -16.69 -9.83 15.17
N LEU A 576 -17.37 -8.90 15.85
CA LEU A 576 -17.10 -7.47 15.72
C LEU A 576 -15.65 -7.14 16.08
N PHE A 577 -15.14 -7.73 17.16
CA PHE A 577 -13.74 -7.66 17.58
C PHE A 577 -12.77 -8.20 16.51
N ASP A 578 -13.03 -9.40 15.96
CA ASP A 578 -12.23 -10.00 14.90
C ASP A 578 -12.14 -9.10 13.65
N LEU A 579 -13.19 -8.33 13.34
CA LEU A 579 -13.18 -7.33 12.27
C LEU A 579 -12.37 -6.08 12.64
N PHE A 580 -12.56 -5.57 13.86
CA PHE A 580 -11.88 -4.38 14.39
C PHE A 580 -10.36 -4.50 14.35
N ILE A 581 -9.84 -5.67 14.73
CA ILE A 581 -8.41 -5.99 14.75
C ILE A 581 -7.89 -6.42 13.37
N ARG A 582 -8.56 -7.35 12.66
CA ARG A 582 -8.01 -7.89 11.40
C ARG A 582 -8.11 -6.94 10.21
N PHE A 583 -9.04 -5.98 10.22
CA PHE A 583 -9.31 -5.06 9.13
C PHE A 583 -9.38 -3.60 9.64
N PRO A 584 -8.23 -3.01 10.03
CA PRO A 584 -8.17 -1.70 10.68
C PRO A 584 -8.33 -0.51 9.70
N THR A 585 -9.33 -0.57 8.82
CA THR A 585 -9.68 0.53 7.91
C THR A 585 -10.82 1.35 8.50
N LEU A 586 -10.82 2.67 8.25
CA LEU A 586 -11.84 3.59 8.78
C LEU A 586 -13.29 3.14 8.46
N PRO A 587 -13.63 2.63 7.26
CA PRO A 587 -14.97 2.12 7.00
C PRO A 587 -15.36 0.92 7.86
N VAL A 588 -14.45 -0.04 8.08
CA VAL A 588 -14.72 -1.25 8.87
C VAL A 588 -14.78 -0.93 10.36
N ARG A 589 -13.79 -0.22 10.91
CA ARG A 589 -13.81 0.21 12.32
C ARG A 589 -15.04 1.09 12.61
N GLY A 590 -15.39 2.01 11.71
CA GLY A 590 -16.60 2.82 11.83
C GLY A 590 -17.89 2.00 11.79
N ALA A 591 -17.97 0.93 10.98
CA ALA A 591 -19.11 0.02 11.00
C ALA A 591 -19.17 -0.84 12.26
N VAL A 592 -18.03 -1.32 12.75
CA VAL A 592 -17.95 -2.08 14.00
C VAL A 592 -18.40 -1.23 15.19
N MET A 593 -17.92 0.02 15.33
CA MET A 593 -18.39 0.88 16.42
C MET A 593 -19.88 1.22 16.27
N ARG A 594 -20.40 1.48 15.05
CA ARG A 594 -21.85 1.63 14.82
C ARG A 594 -22.68 0.38 15.12
N SER A 595 -22.08 -0.81 15.14
CA SER A 595 -22.72 -2.07 15.53
C SER A 595 -22.66 -2.26 17.06
N LEU A 596 -21.52 -1.98 17.70
CA LEU A 596 -21.41 -1.95 19.17
C LEU A 596 -22.39 -0.94 19.79
N HIS A 597 -22.53 0.26 19.21
CA HIS A 597 -23.48 1.29 19.64
C HIS A 597 -24.96 0.90 19.50
N ARG A 598 -25.26 -0.34 19.06
CA ARG A 598 -26.61 -0.92 19.00
C ARG A 598 -26.84 -2.05 20.01
N LEU A 599 -25.84 -2.39 20.83
CA LEU A 599 -26.01 -3.30 21.96
C LEU A 599 -27.17 -2.84 22.84
N ASP A 600 -27.96 -3.79 23.36
CA ASP A 600 -28.93 -3.49 24.41
C ASP A 600 -28.17 -3.02 25.67
N PRO A 601 -28.45 -1.81 26.21
CA PRO A 601 -27.82 -1.33 27.43
C PRO A 601 -28.06 -2.20 28.69
N LYS A 602 -28.89 -3.24 28.60
CA LYS A 602 -29.16 -4.23 29.66
C LYS A 602 -28.47 -5.59 29.44
N ALA A 603 -27.62 -5.74 28.41
CA ALA A 603 -26.97 -6.99 28.05
C ALA A 603 -25.82 -7.42 29.01
N SER A 604 -26.13 -7.64 30.28
CA SER A 604 -25.16 -7.95 31.34
C SER A 604 -24.37 -9.26 31.10
N HIS A 605 -24.90 -10.18 30.29
CA HIS A 605 -24.19 -11.38 29.84
C HIS A 605 -22.97 -11.08 28.94
N LEU A 606 -22.79 -9.82 28.51
CA LEU A 606 -21.65 -9.36 27.73
C LEU A 606 -20.60 -8.60 28.56
N GLU A 607 -20.84 -8.37 29.85
CA GLU A 607 -19.88 -7.67 30.72
C GLU A 607 -18.52 -8.37 30.77
N ALA A 608 -18.53 -9.70 30.94
CA ALA A 608 -17.32 -10.52 31.03
C ALA A 608 -16.43 -10.48 29.76
N ILE A 609 -17.03 -10.42 28.56
CA ILE A 609 -16.25 -10.40 27.31
C ILE A 609 -15.64 -9.01 27.04
N PHE A 610 -16.25 -7.93 27.51
CA PHE A 610 -15.63 -6.60 27.45
C PHE A 610 -14.57 -6.42 28.54
N LEU A 611 -14.74 -7.04 29.71
CA LEU A 611 -13.72 -7.06 30.75
C LEU A 611 -12.45 -7.80 30.29
N SER A 612 -12.58 -8.98 29.66
CA SER A 612 -11.40 -9.74 29.19
C SER A 612 -10.56 -9.00 28.15
N TYR A 613 -11.17 -8.24 27.23
CA TYR A 613 -10.42 -7.40 26.28
C TYR A 613 -9.66 -6.24 26.96
N MET A 614 -9.92 -5.96 28.24
CA MET A 614 -9.17 -5.00 29.05
C MET A 614 -8.13 -5.66 29.98
N GLU A 615 -7.98 -6.99 29.93
CA GLU A 615 -6.99 -7.76 30.69
C GLU A 615 -5.75 -8.16 29.86
N GLU A 616 -5.88 -8.27 28.54
CA GLU A 616 -4.80 -8.69 27.60
C GLU A 616 -3.69 -7.63 27.34
N ASP A 617 -3.75 -6.48 28.02
CA ASP A 617 -2.83 -5.30 27.95
C ASP A 617 -2.54 -4.69 26.55
N ASP A 618 -3.04 -5.25 25.44
CA ASP A 618 -2.97 -4.61 24.11
C ASP A 618 -3.96 -3.43 23.99
N ALA A 619 -3.46 -2.30 23.50
CA ALA A 619 -4.21 -1.05 23.47
C ALA A 619 -5.36 -1.00 22.44
N GLU A 620 -5.33 -1.78 21.35
CA GLU A 620 -6.49 -1.87 20.43
C GLU A 620 -7.60 -2.75 21.00
N GLU A 621 -7.24 -3.77 21.78
CA GLU A 621 -8.21 -4.62 22.50
C GLU A 621 -8.85 -3.85 23.65
N VAL A 622 -8.05 -3.13 24.45
CA VAL A 622 -8.52 -2.23 25.52
C VAL A 622 -9.47 -1.16 24.96
N VAL A 623 -9.15 -0.51 23.84
CA VAL A 623 -10.07 0.45 23.18
C VAL A 623 -11.40 -0.19 22.80
N PHE A 624 -11.40 -1.42 22.29
CA PHE A 624 -12.63 -2.15 21.94
C PHE A 624 -13.43 -2.53 23.21
N GLY A 625 -12.76 -3.02 24.24
CA GLY A 625 -13.36 -3.35 25.54
C GLY A 625 -14.03 -2.15 26.20
N ILE A 626 -13.34 -1.01 26.25
CA ILE A 626 -13.88 0.27 26.76
C ILE A 626 -15.11 0.70 25.96
N ASN A 627 -15.05 0.69 24.62
CA ASN A 627 -16.16 1.14 23.77
C ASN A 627 -17.39 0.23 23.88
N GLY A 628 -17.20 -1.08 23.99
CA GLY A 628 -18.30 -2.02 24.24
C GLY A 628 -18.91 -1.86 25.63
N ALA A 629 -18.07 -1.75 26.67
CA ALA A 629 -18.50 -1.51 28.03
C ALA A 629 -19.30 -0.20 28.16
N LEU A 630 -18.82 0.89 27.54
CA LEU A 630 -19.45 2.22 27.48
C LEU A 630 -20.93 2.15 27.09
N VAL A 631 -21.26 1.38 26.04
CA VAL A 631 -22.64 1.25 25.53
C VAL A 631 -23.53 0.50 26.51
N ILE A 632 -23.05 -0.59 27.11
CA ILE A 632 -23.83 -1.39 28.07
C ILE A 632 -23.76 -0.90 29.52
N ARG A 633 -23.07 0.23 29.79
CA ARG A 633 -22.81 0.79 31.13
C ARG A 633 -22.29 -0.25 32.15
N CYS A 634 -21.47 -1.19 31.69
CA CYS A 634 -20.95 -2.33 32.46
C CYS A 634 -20.33 -1.92 33.82
N PRO A 635 -20.98 -2.18 34.97
CA PRO A 635 -20.45 -1.79 36.28
C PRO A 635 -19.16 -2.52 36.62
N ALA A 636 -19.04 -3.80 36.24
CA ALA A 636 -17.85 -4.62 36.49
C ALA A 636 -16.59 -4.09 35.78
N CYS A 637 -16.75 -3.39 34.66
CA CYS A 637 -15.63 -2.78 33.94
C CYS A 637 -15.14 -1.46 34.56
N LEU A 638 -15.96 -0.75 35.36
CA LEU A 638 -15.59 0.60 35.84
C LEU A 638 -14.26 0.66 36.60
N PRO A 639 -13.90 -0.28 37.49
CA PRO A 639 -12.59 -0.26 38.15
C PRO A 639 -11.42 -0.34 37.17
N LYS A 640 -11.54 -1.18 36.12
CA LYS A 640 -10.50 -1.36 35.10
C LYS A 640 -10.41 -0.16 34.15
N ILE A 641 -11.55 0.41 33.75
CA ILE A 641 -11.60 1.66 32.98
C ILE A 641 -10.98 2.82 33.80
N ARG A 642 -11.26 2.91 35.10
CA ARG A 642 -10.61 3.87 36.02
C ARG A 642 -9.11 3.63 36.14
N GLU A 643 -8.61 2.39 36.10
CA GLU A 643 -7.18 2.08 36.08
C GLU A 643 -6.53 2.67 34.82
N PHE A 644 -7.06 2.37 33.63
CA PHE A 644 -6.57 2.92 32.36
C PHE A 644 -6.65 4.44 32.31
N ALA A 645 -7.75 5.05 32.74
CA ALA A 645 -7.92 6.51 32.77
C ALA A 645 -6.94 7.22 33.72
N GLN A 646 -6.33 6.50 34.67
CA GLN A 646 -5.31 7.03 35.58
C GLN A 646 -3.87 6.88 35.08
N ARG A 647 -3.60 6.00 34.10
CA ARG A 647 -2.28 5.86 33.44
C ARG A 647 -1.90 7.20 32.76
N PRO A 648 -0.60 7.56 32.68
CA PRO A 648 -0.17 8.78 32.00
C PRO A 648 -0.39 8.69 30.48
N LEU A 649 -0.69 9.82 29.84
CA LEU A 649 -0.79 9.89 28.38
C LEU A 649 0.63 9.88 27.75
N PRO A 650 0.92 9.02 26.75
CA PRO A 650 2.25 8.95 26.11
C PRO A 650 2.71 10.17 25.27
N GLY A 651 2.10 11.35 25.44
CA GLY A 651 2.46 12.58 24.70
C GLY A 651 1.34 13.64 24.69
N GLU A 652 1.67 14.88 24.31
CA GLU A 652 0.71 16.01 24.30
C GLU A 652 -0.39 15.86 23.22
N ASP A 653 -0.09 15.35 22.02
CA ASP A 653 -1.09 15.00 20.99
C ASP A 653 -0.71 13.69 20.27
N PRO A 654 -1.66 12.77 19.98
CA PRO A 654 -1.37 11.54 19.26
C PRO A 654 -0.88 11.77 17.82
N ALA A 655 -1.04 12.96 17.23
CA ALA A 655 -0.44 13.34 15.95
C ALA A 655 1.09 13.20 15.98
N ASP A 656 1.73 13.68 17.06
CA ASP A 656 3.19 13.75 17.22
C ASP A 656 3.80 12.41 17.68
N ILE A 657 2.98 11.50 18.20
CA ILE A 657 3.42 10.16 18.63
C ILE A 657 3.75 9.28 17.41
N LEU A 658 5.05 9.06 17.21
CA LEU A 658 5.61 8.35 16.05
C LEU A 658 5.39 6.82 16.07
N MET A 659 5.23 6.23 17.26
CA MET A 659 5.04 4.79 17.42
C MET A 659 3.55 4.43 17.47
N LEU A 660 3.12 3.48 16.65
CA LEU A 660 1.71 3.07 16.61
C LEU A 660 1.25 2.45 17.95
N SER A 661 2.11 1.73 18.67
CA SER A 661 1.79 1.17 19.99
C SER A 661 1.55 2.25 21.05
N GLU A 662 2.42 3.25 21.12
CA GLU A 662 2.29 4.37 22.06
C GLU A 662 1.12 5.28 21.69
N LYS A 663 0.83 5.43 20.39
CA LYS A 663 -0.34 6.14 19.85
C LYS A 663 -1.65 5.41 20.16
N ASN A 664 -1.68 4.08 20.06
CA ASN A 664 -2.84 3.28 20.44
C ASN A 664 -3.04 3.29 21.96
N ALA A 665 -1.97 3.21 22.75
CA ALA A 665 -2.03 3.37 24.21
C ALA A 665 -2.54 4.76 24.64
N TRP A 666 -2.15 5.81 23.91
CA TRP A 666 -2.72 7.15 24.09
C TRP A 666 -4.25 7.16 23.86
N TRP A 667 -4.73 6.52 22.79
CA TRP A 667 -6.16 6.38 22.53
C TRP A 667 -6.88 5.53 23.60
N ALA A 668 -6.27 4.46 24.12
CA ALA A 668 -6.83 3.66 25.20
C ALA A 668 -7.07 4.51 26.47
N VAL A 669 -6.09 5.33 26.87
CA VAL A 669 -6.25 6.25 28.03
C VAL A 669 -7.27 7.37 27.72
N TYR A 670 -7.29 7.90 26.49
CA TYR A 670 -8.26 8.92 26.08
C TYR A 670 -9.71 8.40 26.08
N GLU A 671 -9.96 7.20 25.55
CA GLU A 671 -11.30 6.59 25.58
C GLU A 671 -11.72 6.15 26.99
N ALA A 672 -10.76 5.76 27.85
CA ALA A 672 -11.03 5.50 29.26
C ALA A 672 -11.47 6.79 29.98
N LEU A 673 -10.78 7.91 29.76
CA LEU A 673 -11.16 9.23 30.28
C LEU A 673 -12.52 9.71 29.73
N SER A 674 -12.77 9.48 28.44
CA SER A 674 -14.05 9.74 27.76
C SER A 674 -15.20 8.96 28.40
N THR A 675 -14.97 7.69 28.76
CA THR A 675 -15.97 6.82 29.39
C THR A 675 -16.22 7.20 30.84
N VAL A 676 -15.17 7.45 31.63
CA VAL A 676 -15.28 7.92 33.03
C VAL A 676 -16.06 9.24 33.10
N ALA A 677 -15.81 10.19 32.18
CA ALA A 677 -16.58 11.44 32.09
C ALA A 677 -18.08 11.23 31.84
N GLN A 678 -18.45 10.25 31.02
CA GLN A 678 -19.85 9.94 30.67
C GLN A 678 -20.60 9.14 31.74
N TRP A 679 -19.87 8.42 32.61
CA TRP A 679 -20.47 7.58 33.66
C TRP A 679 -20.54 8.30 35.00
N GLU A 680 -19.48 9.01 35.39
CA GLU A 680 -19.33 9.65 36.70
C GLU A 680 -19.65 11.16 36.67
N GLY A 681 -19.82 11.73 35.47
CA GLY A 681 -20.20 13.12 35.30
C GLY A 681 -19.17 14.07 35.93
N LYS A 682 -19.66 14.99 36.77
CA LYS A 682 -18.84 15.97 37.50
C LYS A 682 -17.72 15.32 38.35
N ASP A 683 -17.90 14.08 38.82
CA ASP A 683 -16.96 13.44 39.75
C ASP A 683 -15.68 12.97 39.01
N ALA A 684 -15.71 12.93 37.67
CA ALA A 684 -14.53 12.75 36.82
C ALA A 684 -13.64 14.01 36.71
N LEU A 685 -14.14 15.20 37.08
CA LEU A 685 -13.43 16.47 36.87
C LEU A 685 -12.04 16.55 37.53
N PRO A 686 -11.78 16.03 38.75
CA PRO A 686 -10.44 16.02 39.32
C PRO A 686 -9.43 15.22 38.49
N LEU A 687 -9.85 14.09 37.91
CA LEU A 687 -9.02 13.26 37.04
C LEU A 687 -8.75 13.96 35.70
N LEU A 688 -9.79 14.53 35.07
CA LEU A 688 -9.65 15.28 33.81
C LEU A 688 -8.78 16.54 33.99
N LYS A 689 -8.96 17.29 35.09
CA LYS A 689 -8.12 18.45 35.46
C LYS A 689 -6.68 18.07 35.81
N ARG A 690 -6.39 16.80 36.10
CA ARG A 690 -5.03 16.25 36.17
C ARG A 690 -4.49 15.95 34.76
N GLN A 691 -5.17 15.09 34.01
CA GLN A 691 -4.71 14.61 32.70
C GLN A 691 -4.60 15.71 31.63
N VAL A 692 -5.38 16.81 31.74
CA VAL A 692 -5.25 17.99 30.87
C VAL A 692 -3.95 18.77 31.05
N LYS A 693 -3.13 18.41 32.05
CA LYS A 693 -1.75 18.88 32.18
C LYS A 693 -0.81 18.15 31.22
N GLU A 694 -1.00 16.84 31.05
CA GLU A 694 -0.20 15.95 30.19
C GLU A 694 -0.60 16.06 28.71
N SER A 695 -1.87 16.32 28.41
CA SER A 695 -2.33 16.63 27.06
C SER A 695 -3.42 17.71 27.07
N PRO A 696 -3.27 18.82 26.33
CA PRO A 696 -4.31 19.84 26.24
C PRO A 696 -5.58 19.33 25.55
N ARG A 697 -5.52 18.20 24.83
CA ARG A 697 -6.64 17.58 24.13
C ARG A 697 -7.67 16.93 25.06
N VAL A 698 -7.31 16.62 26.31
CA VAL A 698 -8.27 16.18 27.35
C VAL A 698 -9.31 17.27 27.67
N ALA A 699 -9.00 18.54 27.37
CA ALA A 699 -9.96 19.64 27.47
C ALA A 699 -11.19 19.44 26.56
N GLU A 700 -11.05 18.69 25.46
CA GLU A 700 -12.15 18.32 24.57
C GLU A 700 -13.16 17.39 25.27
N ILE A 701 -12.69 16.44 26.08
CA ILE A 701 -13.53 15.53 26.89
C ILE A 701 -14.33 16.33 27.93
N MET A 702 -13.64 17.25 28.63
CA MET A 702 -14.28 18.13 29.62
C MET A 702 -15.38 18.97 28.98
N ALA A 703 -15.11 19.61 27.83
CA ALA A 703 -16.07 20.43 27.13
C ALA A 703 -17.24 19.61 26.54
N ARG A 704 -16.98 18.44 25.96
CA ARG A 704 -17.99 17.59 25.30
C ARG A 704 -19.05 17.06 26.27
N TYR A 705 -18.64 16.58 27.43
CA TYR A 705 -19.52 15.87 28.37
C TYR A 705 -19.89 16.69 29.61
N LEU A 706 -19.04 17.63 30.03
CA LEU A 706 -19.13 18.35 31.31
C LEU A 706 -19.05 19.88 31.08
N TRP A 707 -19.69 20.35 30.00
CA TRP A 707 -19.56 21.73 29.52
C TRP A 707 -19.81 22.75 30.63
N LYS A 708 -20.95 22.66 31.30
CA LYS A 708 -21.40 23.61 32.32
C LYS A 708 -20.45 23.71 33.51
N GLU A 709 -19.97 22.56 33.99
CA GLU A 709 -19.08 22.43 35.14
C GLU A 709 -17.63 22.79 34.80
N SER A 710 -17.22 22.63 33.54
CA SER A 710 -15.89 23.00 33.05
C SER A 710 -15.81 24.41 32.46
N PHE A 711 -16.93 25.03 32.07
CA PHE A 711 -16.99 26.31 31.38
C PHE A 711 -16.20 27.43 32.08
N PRO A 712 -16.32 27.66 33.41
CA PRO A 712 -15.49 28.67 34.09
C PRO A 712 -13.99 28.40 33.91
N THR A 713 -13.55 27.15 34.10
CA THR A 713 -12.16 26.73 33.89
C THR A 713 -11.70 26.86 32.43
N ILE A 714 -12.61 26.72 31.45
CA ILE A 714 -12.32 26.95 30.03
C ILE A 714 -12.12 28.46 29.76
N ILE A 715 -12.88 29.34 30.40
CA ILE A 715 -12.68 30.80 30.33
C ILE A 715 -11.37 31.21 31.00
N ASP A 716 -11.06 30.69 32.20
CA ASP A 716 -9.78 30.91 32.89
C ASP A 716 -8.58 30.48 32.02
N TRP A 717 -8.76 29.41 31.23
CA TRP A 717 -7.75 28.96 30.29
C TRP A 717 -7.62 29.87 29.06
N ALA A 718 -8.73 30.44 28.58
CA ALA A 718 -8.77 31.31 27.41
C ALA A 718 -8.13 32.69 27.68
N THR A 719 -8.19 33.20 28.91
CA THR A 719 -7.55 34.46 29.31
C THR A 719 -6.11 34.28 29.80
N GLY A 720 -5.67 33.05 30.05
CA GLY A 720 -4.38 32.73 30.67
C GLY A 720 -3.17 32.59 29.72
N SER A 721 -2.16 31.87 30.24
CA SER A 721 -0.88 31.61 29.57
C SER A 721 -1.01 30.96 28.19
N LYS A 722 0.06 30.98 27.37
CA LYS A 722 0.12 30.28 26.07
C LYS A 722 -0.24 28.80 26.16
N ARG A 723 0.16 28.10 27.23
CA ARG A 723 -0.23 26.69 27.51
C ARG A 723 -1.69 26.58 27.94
N SER A 724 -2.21 27.52 28.72
CA SER A 724 -3.63 27.58 29.08
C SER A 724 -4.52 27.76 27.84
N ARG A 725 -4.17 28.71 26.96
CA ARG A 725 -4.88 28.98 25.70
C ARG A 725 -4.80 27.83 24.68
N ALA A 726 -3.86 26.89 24.82
CA ALA A 726 -3.90 25.64 24.07
C ALA A 726 -5.03 24.71 24.53
N ARG A 727 -5.25 24.59 25.86
CA ARG A 727 -6.38 23.82 26.44
C ARG A 727 -7.73 24.43 26.05
N ALA A 728 -7.87 25.75 26.17
CA ALA A 728 -9.10 26.44 25.78
C ALA A 728 -9.47 26.20 24.30
N ARG A 729 -8.50 26.28 23.38
CA ARG A 729 -8.76 26.00 21.94
C ARG A 729 -9.16 24.55 21.68
N TRP A 730 -8.68 23.57 22.45
CA TRP A 730 -9.19 22.20 22.37
C TRP A 730 -10.60 22.04 22.95
N ALA A 731 -10.90 22.71 24.07
CA ALA A 731 -12.24 22.74 24.65
C ALA A 731 -13.29 23.35 23.70
N PHE A 732 -13.01 24.53 23.11
CA PHE A 732 -13.94 25.16 22.18
C PHE A 732 -14.11 24.40 20.85
N ARG A 733 -13.12 23.58 20.45
CA ARG A 733 -13.25 22.66 19.30
C ARG A 733 -14.14 21.45 19.54
N ALA A 734 -14.48 21.12 20.80
CA ALA A 734 -15.38 20.00 21.09
C ALA A 734 -16.75 20.20 20.44
N ASP A 735 -17.32 19.13 19.88
CA ASP A 735 -18.74 19.08 19.62
C ASP A 735 -19.47 18.99 20.96
N VAL A 736 -20.31 19.98 21.28
CA VAL A 736 -20.98 20.11 22.58
C VAL A 736 -22.48 20.16 22.34
N PRO A 737 -23.28 19.29 22.95
CA PRO A 737 -24.72 19.24 22.71
C PRO A 737 -25.40 20.61 22.91
N PRO A 738 -26.23 21.10 21.96
CA PRO A 738 -26.90 22.40 22.07
C PRO A 738 -27.68 22.62 23.37
N LYS A 739 -28.18 21.55 24.00
CA LYS A 739 -28.79 21.61 25.34
C LYS A 739 -27.79 22.10 26.40
N ALA A 740 -26.60 21.49 26.47
CA ALA A 740 -25.57 21.85 27.45
C ALA A 740 -25.00 23.25 27.20
N LEU A 741 -24.86 23.65 25.92
CA LEU A 741 -24.50 25.02 25.55
C LEU A 741 -25.55 26.04 26.00
N ARG A 742 -26.85 25.72 25.91
CA ARG A 742 -27.92 26.61 26.40
C ARG A 742 -27.82 26.87 27.92
N GLU A 743 -27.35 25.90 28.70
CA GLU A 743 -27.17 26.07 30.16
C GLU A 743 -26.07 27.08 30.53
N THR A 744 -25.21 27.51 29.60
CA THR A 744 -24.24 28.61 29.80
C THR A 744 -24.47 29.80 28.86
N ARG A 745 -25.59 29.84 28.12
CA ARG A 745 -25.83 30.82 27.04
C ARG A 745 -25.72 32.27 27.50
N GLU A 746 -26.30 32.61 28.66
CA GLU A 746 -26.22 33.96 29.22
C GLU A 746 -24.79 34.38 29.59
N ALA A 747 -23.96 33.45 30.07
CA ALA A 747 -22.54 33.73 30.34
C ALA A 747 -21.75 33.90 29.02
N MET A 748 -22.06 33.10 28.01
CA MET A 748 -21.47 33.23 26.67
C MET A 748 -21.87 34.55 25.99
N LEU A 749 -23.15 34.96 26.05
CA LEU A 749 -23.61 36.24 25.50
C LEU A 749 -22.98 37.43 26.19
N LYS A 750 -22.75 37.38 27.51
CA LYS A 750 -22.00 38.42 28.25
C LYS A 750 -20.56 38.54 27.74
N ILE A 751 -19.86 37.43 27.52
CA ILE A 751 -18.48 37.43 26.96
C ILE A 751 -18.48 37.90 25.49
N LEU A 752 -19.47 37.51 24.68
CA LEU A 752 -19.61 37.94 23.29
C LEU A 752 -19.80 39.46 23.18
N ARG A 753 -20.64 40.03 24.05
CA ARG A 753 -20.96 41.46 24.10
C ARG A 753 -19.89 42.31 24.81
N ASP A 754 -19.03 41.73 25.64
CA ASP A 754 -17.93 42.46 26.29
C ASP A 754 -16.85 42.87 25.27
N LYS A 755 -16.64 44.18 25.15
CA LYS A 755 -15.63 44.77 24.25
C LYS A 755 -14.21 44.71 24.81
N LYS A 756 -14.04 44.33 26.09
CA LYS A 756 -12.73 44.08 26.73
C LYS A 756 -12.29 42.62 26.62
N ALA A 757 -13.18 41.70 26.25
CA ALA A 757 -12.84 40.30 26.05
C ALA A 757 -11.97 40.11 24.79
N ASP A 758 -11.01 39.19 24.88
CA ASP A 758 -10.08 38.86 23.79
C ASP A 758 -10.82 38.44 22.51
N ARG A 759 -10.30 38.85 21.35
CA ARG A 759 -10.98 38.69 20.04
C ARG A 759 -11.15 37.21 19.64
N GLU A 760 -10.17 36.36 19.94
CA GLU A 760 -10.25 34.91 19.69
C GLU A 760 -11.24 34.27 20.67
N LEU A 761 -11.24 34.68 21.96
CA LEU A 761 -12.27 34.23 22.90
C LEU A 761 -13.68 34.62 22.44
N ARG A 762 -13.90 35.87 22.01
CA ARG A 762 -15.20 36.32 21.47
C ARG A 762 -15.63 35.52 20.23
N HIS A 763 -14.69 35.14 19.36
CA HIS A 763 -14.97 34.30 18.19
C HIS A 763 -15.29 32.83 18.55
N GLN A 764 -14.50 32.20 19.42
CA GLN A 764 -14.77 30.84 19.88
C GLN A 764 -16.12 30.74 20.63
N ILE A 765 -16.45 31.77 21.40
CA ILE A 765 -17.75 31.92 22.08
C ILE A 765 -18.89 32.14 21.08
N SER A 766 -18.72 32.95 20.03
CA SER A 766 -19.79 33.20 19.08
C SER A 766 -20.23 31.95 18.32
N ILE A 767 -19.32 31.03 18.01
CA ILE A 767 -19.65 29.72 17.43
C ILE A 767 -20.57 28.92 18.38
N LYS A 768 -20.28 28.90 19.69
CA LYS A 768 -21.12 28.20 20.69
C LYS A 768 -22.45 28.90 20.97
N VAL A 769 -22.49 30.23 20.87
CA VAL A 769 -23.76 30.99 20.88
C VAL A 769 -24.59 30.59 19.65
N GLY A 770 -24.02 30.58 18.46
CA GLY A 770 -24.73 30.18 17.22
C GLY A 770 -25.34 28.79 17.31
N VAL A 771 -24.52 27.77 17.61
CA VAL A 771 -24.93 26.35 17.71
C VAL A 771 -25.99 26.09 18.80
N SER A 772 -26.18 27.01 19.76
CA SER A 772 -27.18 26.88 20.83
C SER A 772 -28.46 27.70 20.63
N SER A 773 -28.50 28.60 19.64
CA SER A 773 -29.62 29.49 19.33
C SER A 773 -30.88 28.75 18.85
N THR A 774 -32.05 29.28 19.18
CA THR A 774 -33.32 29.07 18.48
C THR A 774 -33.47 30.02 17.27
N GLU A 775 -34.57 29.93 16.51
CA GLU A 775 -34.90 30.93 15.49
C GLU A 775 -35.18 32.32 16.09
N GLU A 776 -35.75 32.39 17.30
CA GLU A 776 -35.97 33.64 18.05
C GLU A 776 -34.64 34.28 18.50
N ASP A 777 -33.71 33.45 18.99
CA ASP A 777 -32.33 33.87 19.29
C ASP A 777 -31.61 34.42 18.06
N VAL A 778 -31.78 33.80 16.88
CA VAL A 778 -31.16 34.28 15.63
C VAL A 778 -31.75 35.61 15.20
N ALA A 779 -33.07 35.80 15.32
CA ALA A 779 -33.72 37.08 15.07
C ALA A 779 -33.19 38.19 16.00
N ALA A 780 -32.99 37.88 17.29
CA ALA A 780 -32.40 38.81 18.25
C ALA A 780 -30.93 39.16 17.91
N LEU A 781 -30.11 38.16 17.57
CA LEU A 781 -28.71 38.36 17.15
C LEU A 781 -28.58 39.15 15.84
N LEU A 782 -29.53 39.00 14.91
CA LEU A 782 -29.62 39.81 13.69
C LEU A 782 -30.02 41.26 14.00
N GLY A 783 -30.97 41.47 14.92
CA GLY A 783 -31.35 42.80 15.41
C GLY A 783 -30.17 43.53 16.06
N GLU A 784 -29.41 42.84 16.93
CA GLU A 784 -28.15 43.35 17.49
C GLU A 784 -27.11 43.63 16.40
N TYR A 785 -26.98 42.75 15.40
CA TYR A 785 -25.99 42.90 14.33
C TYR A 785 -26.21 44.17 13.50
N GLU A 786 -27.45 44.52 13.16
CA GLU A 786 -27.69 45.72 12.35
C GLU A 786 -27.45 47.02 13.13
N VAL A 787 -27.83 47.10 14.40
CA VAL A 787 -27.57 48.29 15.24
C VAL A 787 -26.13 48.38 15.76
N ALA A 788 -25.35 47.29 15.70
CA ALA A 788 -23.95 47.28 16.14
C ALA A 788 -23.07 48.19 15.26
N LYS A 789 -22.50 49.22 15.88
CA LYS A 789 -21.66 50.23 15.20
C LYS A 789 -20.17 49.87 15.11
N ASP A 790 -19.67 48.97 15.96
CA ASP A 790 -18.26 48.56 15.96
C ASP A 790 -18.02 47.23 15.24
N THR A 791 -16.93 47.19 14.48
CA THR A 791 -16.57 46.10 13.58
C THR A 791 -16.44 44.76 14.30
N ASP A 792 -15.78 44.70 15.46
CA ASP A 792 -15.55 43.43 16.16
C ASP A 792 -16.82 42.84 16.77
N THR A 793 -17.77 43.67 17.25
CA THR A 793 -19.07 43.17 17.68
C THR A 793 -19.91 42.73 16.47
N ARG A 794 -19.86 43.43 15.33
CA ARG A 794 -20.48 42.95 14.08
C ARG A 794 -19.92 41.61 13.61
N LEU A 795 -18.59 41.39 13.70
CA LEU A 795 -17.96 40.10 13.37
C LEU A 795 -18.33 38.99 14.37
N ALA A 796 -18.40 39.29 15.67
CA ALA A 796 -18.81 38.31 16.67
C ALA A 796 -20.28 37.88 16.49
N LEU A 797 -21.18 38.84 16.23
CA LEU A 797 -22.60 38.56 15.99
C LEU A 797 -22.83 37.83 14.65
N SER A 798 -22.17 38.24 13.56
CA SER A 798 -22.30 37.52 12.27
C SER A 798 -21.77 36.08 12.36
N ALA A 799 -20.67 35.84 13.07
CA ALA A 799 -20.16 34.49 13.31
C ALA A 799 -21.15 33.62 14.13
N ALA A 800 -21.87 34.21 15.10
CA ALA A 800 -22.93 33.50 15.81
C ALA A 800 -24.15 33.21 14.90
N VAL A 801 -24.58 34.18 14.10
CA VAL A 801 -25.67 34.00 13.13
C VAL A 801 -25.32 32.91 12.12
N PHE A 802 -24.10 32.89 11.57
CA PHE A 802 -23.65 31.86 10.63
C PHE A 802 -23.55 30.47 11.29
N ALA A 803 -23.00 30.39 12.52
CA ALA A 803 -22.87 29.13 13.25
C ALA A 803 -24.23 28.53 13.71
N SER A 804 -25.33 29.26 13.60
CA SER A 804 -26.69 28.73 13.88
C SER A 804 -27.23 27.81 12.79
N GLY A 805 -26.82 28.01 11.52
CA GLY A 805 -27.40 27.32 10.37
C GLY A 805 -28.85 27.70 10.04
N SER A 806 -29.47 28.67 10.73
CA SER A 806 -30.83 29.16 10.44
C SER A 806 -30.93 29.78 9.04
N SER A 807 -32.08 29.59 8.38
CA SER A 807 -32.39 30.25 7.10
C SER A 807 -32.41 31.77 7.19
N GLN A 808 -32.61 32.36 8.38
CA GLN A 808 -32.50 33.80 8.60
C GLN A 808 -31.08 34.34 8.35
N ALA A 809 -30.05 33.48 8.39
CA ALA A 809 -28.68 33.87 8.05
C ALA A 809 -28.44 34.07 6.53
N ILE A 810 -29.34 33.58 5.67
CA ILE A 810 -29.16 33.56 4.20
C ILE A 810 -28.92 34.96 3.59
N PRO A 811 -29.68 36.03 3.94
CA PRO A 811 -29.42 37.36 3.41
C PRO A 811 -28.04 37.89 3.80
N LEU A 812 -27.64 37.67 5.06
CA LEU A 812 -26.33 38.11 5.56
C LEU A 812 -25.18 37.30 4.95
N LEU A 813 -25.37 36.01 4.69
CA LEU A 813 -24.42 35.17 3.96
C LEU A 813 -24.30 35.59 2.48
N LYS A 814 -25.42 35.81 1.78
CA LYS A 814 -25.41 36.35 0.39
C LYS A 814 -24.68 37.71 0.36
N ARG A 815 -24.93 38.57 1.36
CA ARG A 815 -24.21 39.84 1.55
C ARG A 815 -22.71 39.65 1.77
N TYR A 816 -22.30 38.68 2.59
CA TYR A 816 -20.88 38.37 2.82
C TYR A 816 -20.18 37.85 1.56
N VAL A 817 -20.85 37.08 0.71
CA VAL A 817 -20.31 36.65 -0.60
C VAL A 817 -20.10 37.84 -1.54
N GLY A 818 -20.92 38.89 -1.47
CA GLY A 818 -20.76 40.10 -2.28
C GLY A 818 -19.78 41.14 -1.73
N GLU A 819 -19.83 41.43 -0.44
CA GLU A 819 -19.21 42.62 0.17
C GLU A 819 -17.97 42.34 1.03
N ASN A 820 -17.72 41.09 1.47
CA ASN A 820 -16.62 40.84 2.41
C ASN A 820 -15.25 40.91 1.72
N ALA A 821 -14.35 41.76 2.20
CA ALA A 821 -13.01 41.96 1.62
C ALA A 821 -12.15 40.67 1.61
N ASN A 822 -12.31 39.77 2.59
CA ASN A 822 -11.50 38.55 2.70
C ASN A 822 -12.01 37.45 1.75
N PRO A 823 -11.20 36.98 0.77
CA PRO A 823 -11.63 35.98 -0.21
C PRO A 823 -11.98 34.62 0.41
N LEU A 824 -11.30 34.21 1.49
CA LEU A 824 -11.58 32.97 2.20
C LEU A 824 -12.94 33.06 2.92
N SER A 825 -13.28 34.23 3.48
CA SER A 825 -14.60 34.47 4.08
C SER A 825 -15.72 34.43 3.04
N ARG A 826 -15.50 34.96 1.83
CA ARG A 826 -16.46 34.83 0.71
C ARG A 826 -16.64 33.38 0.28
N ALA A 827 -15.55 32.64 0.08
CA ALA A 827 -15.59 31.21 -0.25
C ALA A 827 -16.29 30.39 0.85
N GLY A 828 -16.10 30.74 2.12
CA GLY A 828 -16.79 30.15 3.26
C GLY A 828 -18.29 30.37 3.27
N ALA A 829 -18.75 31.62 3.12
CA ALA A 829 -20.17 31.94 3.03
C ALA A 829 -20.84 31.26 1.83
N LEU A 830 -20.14 31.19 0.68
CA LEU A 830 -20.59 30.46 -0.51
C LEU A 830 -20.65 28.94 -0.27
N GLY A 831 -19.69 28.37 0.46
CA GLY A 831 -19.67 26.96 0.85
C GLY A 831 -20.84 26.59 1.77
N GLN A 832 -21.18 27.46 2.73
CA GLN A 832 -22.32 27.28 3.64
C GLN A 832 -23.67 27.40 2.90
N LEU A 833 -23.83 28.39 2.01
CA LEU A 833 -25.05 28.59 1.23
C LEU A 833 -25.41 27.39 0.34
N ARG A 834 -24.43 26.54 -0.03
CA ARG A 834 -24.63 25.30 -0.80
C ARG A 834 -25.61 24.31 -0.15
N SER A 835 -25.69 24.29 1.18
CA SER A 835 -26.62 23.44 1.93
C SER A 835 -27.93 24.14 2.31
N MET A 836 -28.01 25.46 2.15
CA MET A 836 -29.13 26.28 2.62
C MET A 836 -30.03 26.78 1.48
N LEU A 837 -29.50 26.88 0.25
CA LEU A 837 -30.24 27.34 -0.92
C LEU A 837 -30.76 26.18 -1.77
N PRO A 838 -31.95 26.33 -2.40
CA PRO A 838 -32.37 25.50 -3.53
C PRO A 838 -31.30 25.47 -4.63
N LYS A 839 -31.19 24.34 -5.32
CA LYS A 839 -30.20 24.15 -6.41
C LYS A 839 -30.22 25.23 -7.50
N PRO A 840 -31.38 25.78 -7.94
CA PRO A 840 -31.41 26.90 -8.88
C PRO A 840 -30.77 28.17 -8.32
N GLU A 841 -31.20 28.64 -7.14
CA GLU A 841 -30.63 29.84 -6.49
C GLU A 841 -29.12 29.70 -6.21
N TYR A 842 -28.67 28.52 -5.78
CA TYR A 842 -27.24 28.28 -5.58
C TYR A 842 -26.46 28.36 -6.89
N ARG A 843 -27.06 27.91 -8.00
CA ARG A 843 -26.45 28.00 -9.33
C ARG A 843 -26.39 29.45 -9.81
N GLU A 844 -27.46 30.22 -9.64
CA GLU A 844 -27.48 31.67 -9.94
C GLU A 844 -26.41 32.42 -9.15
N LEU A 845 -26.23 32.08 -7.87
CA LEU A 845 -25.17 32.65 -7.03
C LEU A 845 -23.76 32.28 -7.55
N LEU A 846 -23.52 31.04 -7.97
CA LEU A 846 -22.25 30.66 -8.62
C LEU A 846 -22.05 31.39 -9.97
N GLU A 847 -23.10 31.60 -10.74
CA GLU A 847 -23.06 32.36 -12.01
C GLU A 847 -22.86 33.87 -11.79
N TRP A 848 -23.19 34.39 -10.61
CA TRP A 848 -22.81 35.73 -10.15
C TRP A 848 -21.35 35.77 -9.68
N VAL A 849 -20.94 34.86 -8.79
CA VAL A 849 -19.57 34.78 -8.23
C VAL A 849 -18.53 34.65 -9.33
N SER A 850 -18.74 33.75 -10.29
CA SER A 850 -17.83 33.52 -11.42
C SER A 850 -17.58 34.75 -12.31
N LYS A 851 -18.45 35.77 -12.24
CA LYS A 851 -18.33 37.03 -12.98
C LYS A 851 -17.86 38.20 -12.10
N ASN A 852 -18.23 38.21 -10.81
CA ASN A 852 -18.16 39.41 -9.97
C ASN A 852 -17.29 39.31 -8.70
N ASP A 853 -16.92 38.11 -8.21
CA ASP A 853 -16.00 38.04 -7.06
C ASP A 853 -14.62 38.62 -7.44
N PRO A 854 -14.03 39.56 -6.68
CA PRO A 854 -12.77 40.20 -7.07
C PRO A 854 -11.55 39.24 -7.05
N ASN A 855 -11.58 38.14 -6.29
CA ASN A 855 -10.50 37.14 -6.28
C ASN A 855 -10.64 36.15 -7.47
N PRO A 856 -9.56 35.88 -8.23
CA PRO A 856 -9.63 35.01 -9.41
C PRO A 856 -9.89 33.54 -9.09
N ASP A 857 -9.39 33.04 -7.96
CA ASP A 857 -9.50 31.63 -7.57
C ASP A 857 -10.96 31.29 -7.23
N ASN A 858 -11.65 32.17 -6.48
CA ASN A 858 -13.09 32.09 -6.21
C ASN A 858 -13.91 32.05 -7.52
N ARG A 859 -13.52 32.81 -8.55
CA ARG A 859 -14.17 32.78 -9.87
C ARG A 859 -13.95 31.44 -10.59
N VAL A 860 -12.74 30.88 -10.52
CA VAL A 860 -12.40 29.57 -11.10
C VAL A 860 -13.12 28.43 -10.40
N ASP A 861 -13.10 28.38 -9.07
CA ASP A 861 -13.81 27.35 -8.27
C ASP A 861 -15.33 27.41 -8.47
N ALA A 862 -15.90 28.60 -8.73
CA ALA A 862 -17.30 28.73 -9.11
C ALA A 862 -17.58 28.18 -10.53
N LEU A 863 -16.70 28.44 -11.50
CA LEU A 863 -16.82 27.89 -12.87
C LEU A 863 -16.67 26.37 -12.91
N ASP A 864 -15.73 25.80 -12.16
CA ASP A 864 -15.55 24.34 -12.11
C ASP A 864 -16.73 23.65 -11.40
N GLN A 865 -17.33 24.27 -10.37
CA GLN A 865 -18.59 23.79 -9.78
C GLN A 865 -19.75 23.86 -10.79
N LEU A 866 -19.89 24.94 -11.55
CA LEU A 866 -20.91 25.07 -12.61
C LEU A 866 -20.76 24.05 -13.74
N GLN A 867 -19.53 23.62 -14.02
CA GLN A 867 -19.18 22.60 -15.03
C GLN A 867 -19.21 21.15 -14.49
N GLY A 868 -19.47 20.94 -13.19
CA GLY A 868 -19.43 19.61 -12.57
C GLY A 868 -18.02 19.01 -12.42
N LYS A 869 -16.98 19.84 -12.57
CA LYS A 869 -15.56 19.50 -12.35
C LYS A 869 -15.08 19.80 -10.93
N GLY A 870 -15.86 20.62 -10.20
CA GLY A 870 -15.48 21.20 -8.92
C GLY A 870 -14.90 20.18 -7.95
N ARG A 871 -13.77 20.56 -7.35
CA ARG A 871 -13.32 19.95 -6.09
C ARG A 871 -14.46 20.05 -5.08
N GLU A 872 -14.51 19.13 -4.12
CA GLU A 872 -15.24 19.44 -2.89
C GLU A 872 -14.58 20.69 -2.29
N PRO A 873 -15.35 21.75 -1.96
CA PRO A 873 -14.77 22.90 -1.29
C PRO A 873 -14.17 22.39 0.01
N ALA A 874 -12.97 22.87 0.35
CA ALA A 874 -12.42 22.61 1.66
C ALA A 874 -13.44 23.08 2.70
N VAL A 875 -13.95 22.15 3.53
CA VAL A 875 -14.84 22.52 4.62
C VAL A 875 -14.09 23.53 5.47
N LEU A 876 -14.63 24.75 5.62
CA LEU A 876 -14.06 25.74 6.52
C LEU A 876 -14.28 25.30 7.98
N VAL A 877 -13.38 24.44 8.44
CA VAL A 877 -12.67 24.77 9.68
C VAL A 877 -12.08 26.15 9.44
N VAL A 878 -12.69 27.17 10.05
CA VAL A 878 -12.24 28.56 9.91
C VAL A 878 -10.74 28.61 10.21
N PRO A 879 -9.89 29.11 9.30
CA PRO A 879 -8.46 29.17 9.54
C PRO A 879 -8.20 30.15 10.68
N ALA A 880 -7.78 29.63 11.82
CA ALA A 880 -7.41 30.45 12.97
C ALA A 880 -6.12 31.24 12.64
N PRO A 881 -6.03 32.51 13.07
CA PRO A 881 -4.75 33.23 13.15
C PRO A 881 -3.83 32.65 14.25
#